data_AF-A0A842X0T4-F1
#
_entry.id   AF-A0A842X0T4-F1
#
_cell.length_a   1.000
_cell.length_b   1.000
_cell.length_c   1.000
_cell.angle_alpha   90.00
_cell.angle_beta   90.00
_cell.angle_gamma   90.00
#
_symmetry.space_group_name_H-M   'P 1'
#
loop_
_entity.id
_entity.type
_entity.pdbx_description
1 polymer ?
#
loop_
_entity_poly.entity_id
_entity_poly.type
_entity_poly.pdbx_seq_one_letter_code
_entity_poly.pdbx_strand_id
1 'polypeptide(L)'
;MTGYAAAFSLNDIIDFFKGLLGGGGDNVVCDPPYMKVGDECCLDRNGNRICDNDEQPSTTRPRPPGTTQPTGTTQPGAGATTQTTQPKATTTQPTQTTLATNLKYKRVTLTGTLVSDVDPVMTKDKRYLIQPTREAGKGSYADLVDMNAMSLAHNIMLSGDLVSGVDVHILSDSKTALIHTKKSPAVLDKIDIAAKAVVKSADLAGQVQADVDTYVTPDETKALVPTRQDPSNSFLEIVDIASLTVANKVFLTGDLEPGVDCMITSDSGKAMMPTYTPTLKTNVHFIDLSNGKILKKLGLDGVLEEDVDGKLKSNDEIILMPTKTSVRGFLTIIEAKAMSIQRRIELSGTLKESVDVYFLPGERMAYIPVTKGSQGFLDIIDVTGKQLKHSVKLSGDLVKGVDAKHVPDGSKILMPSHRGPTAYLDIIDPGTGNKLKTVTLSGMLQEHVDVQVSEDGKTAYMPVTKPGRGKIDIIDVASGSILKTIDLKAGLKDDVDALLTINTKKLAVSSSSRVAYVDVITNAPSKSLTALTSGMGTGYVDIIDLSSNTLFGSMGLGGDLTAGVDGTSGELASTTPHYDEDMVVEGTDTTTTTYPPTTSTVVSSTTTTTVPWTPVTTTTIGDIIPTTTVPGQVTTTTLEDITQTTTTTISDAVITPRCGDGYLSWSGAPGGGSEECDPNTGPYNNWDGAQVYPCPSGLQCVNCKCVGCGDGRLQQPPEECDSWRYKVKVNNVWLWEGDLIDCREGYECDWNTCQCEKLPVCGDGELDPGEECEVEMVEMCLTGFECNLQTCHCDKVPYCGDGILDQGEQCETGSPPWDYRSCIDCMWVTDCNSFCSSRPDTGDGTPFTNVGGVGSSTDCADKNNPNSQLAQAIAALSEDCYATCGKGYFLPGISGNCCCLKTNKVACIDCPGLNPNCDISMTQCRASIPM
;
A
#
# COMPACT_ATOMS: atom_id res chain seq x y z
N MET A 1 -29.23 -25.17 50.50
CA MET A 1 -30.01 -26.05 49.61
C MET A 1 -29.02 -26.58 48.57
N THR A 2 -28.40 -27.74 48.81
CA THR A 2 -28.74 -29.02 48.13
C THR A 2 -28.81 -28.83 46.62
N GLY A 3 -27.91 -29.27 45.76
CA GLY A 3 -26.82 -30.24 45.85
C GLY A 3 -26.76 -30.95 44.49
N TYR A 4 -25.60 -31.10 43.87
CA TYR A 4 -25.28 -32.13 42.87
C TYR A 4 -23.76 -32.21 42.76
N ALA A 5 -23.17 -33.19 43.45
CA ALA A 5 -21.79 -33.60 43.26
C ALA A 5 -21.83 -34.94 42.52
N ALA A 6 -21.35 -34.98 41.28
CA ALA A 6 -21.15 -36.22 40.55
C ALA A 6 -19.91 -36.92 41.13
N ALA A 7 -20.11 -38.14 41.63
CA ALA A 7 -19.03 -38.98 42.12
C ALA A 7 -18.38 -39.71 40.93
N PHE A 8 -17.08 -39.48 40.71
CA PHE A 8 -16.27 -40.32 39.83
C PHE A 8 -15.97 -41.66 40.52
N SER A 9 -16.02 -42.75 39.76
CA SER A 9 -15.74 -44.08 40.26
C SER A 9 -14.24 -44.26 40.50
N LEU A 10 -13.86 -45.00 41.54
CA LEU A 10 -12.46 -45.34 41.83
C LEU A 10 -11.79 -46.08 40.65
N ASN A 11 -12.57 -46.70 39.76
CA ASN A 11 -12.05 -47.33 38.55
C ASN A 11 -11.62 -46.30 37.49
N ASP A 12 -12.25 -45.13 37.43
CA ASP A 12 -11.90 -44.07 36.47
C ASP A 12 -10.52 -43.45 36.79
N ILE A 13 -10.18 -43.40 38.09
CA ILE A 13 -8.86 -42.95 38.57
C ILE A 13 -7.79 -44.02 38.31
N ILE A 14 -8.14 -45.30 38.40
CA ILE A 14 -7.19 -46.40 38.16
C ILE A 14 -6.82 -46.50 36.67
N ASP A 15 -7.75 -46.24 35.76
CA ASP A 15 -7.44 -46.26 34.31
C ASP A 15 -6.67 -45.01 33.85
N PHE A 16 -6.85 -43.87 34.53
CA PHE A 16 -6.03 -42.67 34.30
C PHE A 16 -4.55 -42.88 34.68
N PHE A 17 -4.27 -43.61 35.77
CA PHE A 17 -2.88 -43.88 36.20
C PHE A 17 -2.18 -45.01 35.43
N LYS A 18 -2.91 -45.89 34.72
CA LYS A 18 -2.30 -46.90 33.84
C LYS A 18 -1.70 -46.29 32.56
N GLY A 19 -2.20 -45.13 32.12
CA GLY A 19 -1.68 -44.44 30.93
C GLY A 19 -0.33 -43.75 31.13
N LEU A 20 0.10 -43.49 32.37
CA LEU A 20 1.27 -42.66 32.67
C LEU A 20 2.58 -43.44 32.85
N LEU A 21 2.57 -44.78 32.79
CA LEU A 21 3.77 -45.61 33.05
C LEU A 21 4.01 -46.74 32.02
N GLY A 22 3.33 -46.74 30.88
CA GLY A 22 3.43 -47.81 29.88
C GLY A 22 4.21 -47.40 28.63
N GLY A 23 5.53 -47.57 28.62
CA GLY A 23 6.33 -47.60 27.40
C GLY A 23 6.03 -48.87 26.60
N GLY A 24 5.00 -48.82 25.75
CA GLY A 24 4.72 -49.81 24.73
C GLY A 24 5.28 -49.34 23.40
N GLY A 25 6.30 -50.03 22.87
CA GLY A 25 6.78 -49.80 21.52
C GLY A 25 5.72 -50.28 20.53
N ASP A 26 5.02 -49.33 19.93
CA ASP A 26 4.10 -49.62 18.83
C ASP A 26 4.93 -50.16 17.65
N ASN A 27 4.70 -51.43 17.32
CA ASN A 27 5.26 -52.03 16.13
C ASN A 27 4.62 -51.34 14.92
N VAL A 28 5.36 -50.40 14.31
CA VAL A 28 4.99 -49.83 13.02
C VAL A 28 4.95 -50.95 11.98
N VAL A 29 3.76 -51.22 11.46
CA VAL A 29 3.48 -52.13 10.35
C VAL A 29 3.22 -51.27 9.12
N CYS A 30 4.00 -51.49 8.06
CA CYS A 30 3.86 -50.77 6.80
C CYS A 30 3.16 -51.67 5.78
N ASP A 31 2.03 -51.21 5.24
CA ASP A 31 1.33 -51.91 4.18
C ASP A 31 1.97 -51.60 2.81
N PRO A 32 2.16 -52.59 1.92
CA PRO A 32 2.66 -52.35 0.57
C PRO A 32 1.85 -51.26 -0.16
N PRO A 33 2.50 -50.33 -0.89
CA PRO A 33 3.91 -50.34 -1.33
C PRO A 33 4.91 -49.72 -0.35
N TYR A 34 4.57 -49.55 0.93
CA TYR A 34 5.49 -49.00 1.93
C TYR A 34 6.26 -50.11 2.64
N MET A 35 7.53 -49.87 2.93
CA MET A 35 8.42 -50.75 3.68
C MET A 35 8.91 -50.07 4.95
N LYS A 36 9.19 -50.85 6.00
CA LYS A 36 9.70 -50.33 7.27
C LYS A 36 11.18 -49.97 7.15
N VAL A 37 11.51 -48.72 7.46
CA VAL A 37 12.88 -48.20 7.57
C VAL A 37 13.01 -47.51 8.93
N GLY A 38 13.72 -48.13 9.87
CA GLY A 38 13.76 -47.66 11.26
C GLY A 38 12.40 -47.79 11.94
N ASP A 39 11.94 -46.69 12.55
CA ASP A 39 10.62 -46.57 13.19
C ASP A 39 9.57 -45.93 12.28
N GLU A 40 9.85 -45.80 10.97
CA GLU A 40 8.96 -45.17 9.98
C GLU A 40 8.70 -46.08 8.76
N CYS A 41 7.67 -45.74 7.99
CA CYS A 41 7.34 -46.37 6.71
C CYS A 41 7.85 -45.50 5.55
N CYS A 42 8.67 -46.06 4.66
CA CYS A 42 9.08 -45.41 3.41
C CYS A 42 8.42 -46.08 2.19
N LEU A 43 8.11 -45.29 1.17
CA LEU A 43 7.61 -45.77 -0.12
C LEU A 43 8.71 -46.55 -0.89
N ASP A 44 8.36 -47.76 -1.33
CA ASP A 44 9.15 -48.62 -2.22
C ASP A 44 8.28 -48.94 -3.44
N ARG A 45 8.15 -47.97 -4.35
CA ARG A 45 7.20 -48.04 -5.47
C ARG A 45 7.56 -49.16 -6.44
N ASN A 46 8.83 -49.53 -6.55
CA ASN A 46 9.30 -50.56 -7.47
C ASN A 46 9.51 -51.94 -6.80
N GLY A 47 9.26 -52.06 -5.49
CA GLY A 47 9.31 -53.30 -4.73
C GLY A 47 10.72 -53.86 -4.56
N ASN A 48 11.76 -53.05 -4.70
CA ASN A 48 13.15 -53.49 -4.63
C ASN A 48 13.73 -53.47 -3.20
N ARG A 49 12.91 -53.09 -2.21
CA ARG A 49 13.25 -52.98 -0.79
C ARG A 49 14.30 -51.91 -0.49
N ILE A 50 14.30 -50.84 -1.28
CA ILE A 50 15.04 -49.62 -1.05
C ILE A 50 14.00 -48.50 -0.98
N CYS A 51 14.15 -47.59 -0.02
CA CYS A 51 13.33 -46.40 0.04
C CYS A 51 13.51 -45.61 -1.26
N ASP A 52 12.44 -45.23 -1.97
CA ASP A 52 12.54 -44.56 -3.27
C ASP A 52 13.41 -43.27 -3.20
N ASN A 53 13.43 -42.61 -2.03
CA ASN A 53 14.25 -41.43 -1.78
C ASN A 53 15.76 -41.74 -1.65
N ASP A 54 16.12 -42.99 -1.34
CA ASP A 54 17.50 -43.47 -1.22
C ASP A 54 18.01 -44.11 -2.53
N GLU A 55 17.16 -44.22 -3.55
CA GLU A 55 17.57 -44.69 -4.86
C GLU A 55 18.43 -43.65 -5.56
N GLN A 56 19.74 -43.91 -5.61
CA GLN A 56 20.59 -43.15 -6.51
C GLN A 56 20.23 -43.47 -7.96
N PRO A 57 20.02 -42.47 -8.83
CA PRO A 57 19.67 -42.69 -10.23
C PRO A 57 20.80 -43.49 -10.90
N SER A 58 20.49 -44.72 -11.30
CA SER A 58 21.47 -45.62 -11.90
C SER A 58 22.00 -44.99 -13.20
N THR A 59 23.28 -44.63 -13.21
CA THR A 59 24.00 -44.17 -14.40
C THR A 59 24.27 -45.35 -15.32
N THR A 60 23.28 -45.74 -16.11
CA THR A 60 23.42 -46.77 -17.13
C THR A 60 24.24 -46.23 -18.30
N ARG A 61 25.56 -46.46 -18.28
CA ARG A 61 26.46 -46.21 -19.41
C ARG A 61 26.36 -47.38 -20.40
N PRO A 62 26.09 -47.15 -21.71
CA PRO A 62 26.13 -48.23 -22.69
C PRO A 62 27.58 -48.69 -22.91
N ARG A 63 27.82 -50.00 -22.79
CA ARG A 63 29.10 -50.64 -23.09
C ARG A 63 29.18 -50.92 -24.60
N PRO A 64 30.18 -50.41 -25.34
CA PRO A 64 30.42 -50.84 -26.71
C PRO A 64 31.31 -52.10 -26.77
N PRO A 65 31.13 -52.98 -27.77
CA PRO A 65 31.97 -54.16 -27.95
C PRO A 65 33.24 -53.88 -28.76
N GLY A 66 34.37 -54.39 -28.25
CA GLY A 66 35.36 -55.12 -29.05
C GLY A 66 36.37 -54.38 -29.94
N THR A 67 37.56 -54.14 -29.37
CA THR A 67 38.90 -54.48 -29.92
C THR A 67 39.21 -54.29 -31.42
N THR A 68 40.18 -53.43 -31.74
CA THR A 68 41.54 -53.82 -32.20
C THR A 68 42.49 -52.61 -32.31
N GLN A 69 43.70 -52.77 -31.77
CA GLN A 69 44.90 -51.93 -31.97
C GLN A 69 45.66 -52.49 -33.19
N PRO A 70 46.51 -51.72 -33.92
CA PRO A 70 47.88 -51.47 -33.43
C PRO A 70 48.54 -50.13 -33.81
N THR A 71 49.43 -49.70 -32.90
CA THR A 71 50.72 -48.96 -33.03
C THR A 71 51.09 -48.15 -34.28
N GLY A 72 51.59 -46.93 -34.05
CA GLY A 72 52.51 -46.23 -34.97
C GLY A 72 52.89 -44.80 -34.54
N THR A 73 54.08 -44.64 -33.97
CA THR A 73 54.80 -43.38 -33.66
C THR A 73 55.37 -42.70 -34.91
N THR A 74 55.25 -41.37 -35.05
CA THR A 74 56.34 -40.42 -35.42
C THR A 74 55.88 -38.95 -35.56
N GLN A 75 56.65 -38.03 -34.98
CA GLN A 75 56.82 -36.60 -35.35
C GLN A 75 58.09 -36.48 -36.24
N PRO A 76 58.49 -35.32 -36.81
CA PRO A 76 57.78 -34.07 -37.15
C PRO A 76 58.07 -33.61 -38.62
N GLY A 77 57.34 -32.62 -39.15
CA GLY A 77 57.67 -32.03 -40.45
C GLY A 77 56.92 -30.73 -40.76
N ALA A 78 57.70 -29.65 -40.91
CA ALA A 78 57.25 -28.32 -41.29
C ALA A 78 56.82 -28.23 -42.77
N GLY A 79 55.89 -27.33 -43.10
CA GLY A 79 55.77 -26.82 -44.46
C GLY A 79 54.39 -26.30 -44.88
N ALA A 80 54.40 -25.07 -45.41
CA ALA A 80 53.49 -24.50 -46.39
C ALA A 80 52.14 -23.90 -45.92
N THR A 81 52.23 -22.61 -45.60
CA THR A 81 51.17 -21.60 -45.68
C THR A 81 50.54 -21.60 -47.07
N THR A 82 49.25 -21.96 -47.17
CA THR A 82 48.43 -21.70 -48.37
C THR A 82 47.19 -20.95 -47.93
N GLN A 83 47.13 -19.66 -48.28
CA GLN A 83 45.94 -18.83 -48.14
C GLN A 83 44.79 -19.45 -48.94
N THR A 84 43.77 -19.91 -48.23
CA THR A 84 42.49 -20.28 -48.83
C THR A 84 41.52 -19.15 -48.49
N THR A 85 41.03 -18.49 -49.53
CA THR A 85 40.00 -17.45 -49.49
C THR A 85 38.74 -18.00 -48.81
N GLN A 86 38.44 -17.50 -47.61
CA GLN A 86 37.15 -17.74 -46.95
C GLN A 86 36.02 -17.12 -47.78
N PRO A 87 34.95 -17.87 -48.07
CA PRO A 87 33.70 -17.29 -48.54
C PRO A 87 33.14 -16.41 -47.42
N LYS A 88 32.88 -15.15 -47.77
CA LYS A 88 32.09 -14.19 -46.99
C LYS A 88 30.82 -14.87 -46.51
N ALA A 89 30.75 -15.17 -45.20
CA ALA A 89 29.55 -15.67 -44.57
C ALA A 89 28.48 -14.58 -44.69
N THR A 90 27.56 -14.75 -45.62
CA THR A 90 26.32 -14.00 -45.66
C THR A 90 25.54 -14.40 -44.43
N THR A 91 25.61 -13.57 -43.38
CA THR A 91 24.74 -13.64 -42.22
C THR A 91 23.30 -13.51 -42.72
N THR A 92 22.68 -14.66 -42.95
CA THR A 92 21.24 -14.74 -43.18
C THR A 92 20.64 -14.42 -41.82
N GLN A 93 20.17 -13.17 -41.65
CA GLN A 93 19.30 -12.84 -40.53
C GLN A 93 18.21 -13.91 -40.47
N PRO A 94 17.96 -14.54 -39.30
CA PRO A 94 16.82 -15.43 -39.17
C PRO A 94 15.60 -14.61 -39.57
N THR A 95 14.95 -15.03 -40.64
CA THR A 95 13.68 -14.49 -41.09
C THR A 95 12.76 -14.57 -39.88
N GLN A 96 12.42 -13.41 -39.29
CA GLN A 96 11.41 -13.31 -38.23
C GLN A 96 10.18 -14.05 -38.75
N THR A 97 9.99 -15.26 -38.23
CA THR A 97 8.78 -16.01 -38.48
C THR A 97 7.71 -15.16 -37.83
N THR A 98 6.83 -14.57 -38.64
CA THR A 98 5.66 -13.83 -38.18
C THR A 98 5.00 -14.69 -37.11
N LEU A 99 5.10 -14.30 -35.83
CA LEU A 99 4.44 -14.96 -34.72
C LEU A 99 2.95 -14.99 -35.11
N ALA A 100 2.49 -16.15 -35.54
CA ALA A 100 1.10 -16.35 -35.87
C ALA A 100 0.31 -16.10 -34.58
N THR A 101 -0.51 -15.06 -34.60
CA THR A 101 -1.40 -14.63 -33.53
C THR A 101 -2.41 -15.73 -33.22
N ASN A 102 -1.98 -16.72 -32.43
CA ASN A 102 -2.85 -17.80 -31.97
C ASN A 102 -3.77 -17.35 -30.81
N LEU A 103 -3.53 -16.17 -30.25
CA LEU A 103 -4.41 -15.56 -29.27
C LEU A 103 -5.73 -15.18 -29.95
N LYS A 104 -6.80 -15.84 -29.52
CA LYS A 104 -8.16 -15.46 -29.92
C LYS A 104 -8.75 -14.64 -28.80
N TYR A 105 -9.28 -13.47 -29.11
CA TYR A 105 -9.97 -12.65 -28.14
C TYR A 105 -11.28 -12.13 -28.70
N LYS A 106 -12.12 -11.66 -27.79
CA LYS A 106 -13.29 -10.87 -28.14
C LYS A 106 -13.37 -9.68 -27.19
N ARG A 107 -13.44 -8.51 -27.80
CA ARG A 107 -13.64 -7.25 -27.11
C ARG A 107 -15.11 -7.06 -26.76
N VAL A 108 -15.37 -6.70 -25.52
CA VAL A 108 -16.69 -6.33 -25.02
C VAL A 108 -16.64 -4.86 -24.63
N THR A 109 -17.42 -4.02 -25.30
CA THR A 109 -17.58 -2.61 -24.90
C THR A 109 -18.49 -2.52 -23.69
N LEU A 110 -18.07 -1.76 -22.69
CA LEU A 110 -18.78 -1.52 -21.44
C LEU A 110 -19.57 -0.19 -21.50
N THR A 111 -20.32 0.12 -20.44
CA THR A 111 -21.25 1.26 -20.44
C THR A 111 -20.54 2.59 -20.20
N GLY A 112 -19.63 2.64 -19.22
CA GLY A 112 -18.89 3.85 -18.82
C GLY A 112 -17.39 3.76 -19.09
N THR A 113 -16.62 4.57 -18.38
CA THR A 113 -15.15 4.48 -18.27
C THR A 113 -14.76 3.75 -16.99
N LEU A 114 -13.54 3.21 -16.94
CA LEU A 114 -12.99 2.64 -15.70
C LEU A 114 -12.75 3.75 -14.66
N VAL A 115 -12.79 3.36 -13.40
CA VAL A 115 -12.31 4.16 -12.26
C VAL A 115 -10.94 3.58 -11.86
N SER A 116 -10.06 4.40 -11.30
CA SER A 116 -8.77 3.92 -10.81
C SER A 116 -9.01 2.90 -9.71
N ASP A 117 -8.20 1.84 -9.68
CA ASP A 117 -8.20 0.89 -8.58
C ASP A 117 -9.58 0.24 -8.36
N VAL A 118 -10.17 -0.25 -9.45
CA VAL A 118 -11.48 -0.92 -9.38
C VAL A 118 -11.44 -2.10 -10.32
N ASP A 119 -11.28 -3.27 -9.72
CA ASP A 119 -10.92 -4.50 -10.41
C ASP A 119 -12.12 -5.23 -11.03
N PRO A 120 -11.89 -5.94 -12.14
CA PRO A 120 -12.85 -6.90 -12.64
C PRO A 120 -12.90 -8.13 -11.75
N VAL A 121 -14.06 -8.40 -11.16
CA VAL A 121 -14.24 -9.60 -10.30
C VAL A 121 -15.02 -10.68 -11.05
N MET A 122 -14.46 -11.91 -11.06
CA MET A 122 -15.09 -13.07 -11.69
C MET A 122 -15.90 -13.88 -10.70
N THR A 123 -17.12 -14.25 -11.09
CA THR A 123 -17.95 -15.21 -10.33
C THR A 123 -17.22 -16.54 -10.12
N LYS A 124 -17.43 -17.22 -8.99
CA LYS A 124 -16.73 -18.49 -8.68
C LYS A 124 -17.06 -19.61 -9.67
N ASP A 125 -18.24 -19.57 -10.28
CA ASP A 125 -18.62 -20.48 -11.38
C ASP A 125 -18.00 -20.11 -12.75
N LYS A 126 -17.24 -19.00 -12.80
CA LYS A 126 -16.49 -18.48 -13.95
C LYS A 126 -17.39 -18.13 -15.13
N ARG A 127 -18.69 -17.97 -14.91
CA ARG A 127 -19.66 -17.68 -15.96
C ARG A 127 -19.72 -16.19 -16.27
N TYR A 128 -19.69 -15.38 -15.22
CA TYR A 128 -19.79 -13.93 -15.33
C TYR A 128 -18.57 -13.24 -14.75
N LEU A 129 -18.24 -12.11 -15.35
CA LEU A 129 -17.33 -11.11 -14.83
C LEU A 129 -18.12 -9.83 -14.58
N ILE A 130 -17.87 -9.17 -13.46
CA ILE A 130 -18.46 -7.88 -13.11
C ILE A 130 -17.33 -6.86 -13.18
N GLN A 131 -17.49 -5.82 -14.00
CA GLN A 131 -16.60 -4.67 -14.02
C GLN A 131 -17.42 -3.42 -13.72
N PRO A 132 -17.17 -2.75 -12.59
CA PRO A 132 -17.74 -1.44 -12.35
C PRO A 132 -17.23 -0.40 -13.37
N THR A 133 -18.12 0.46 -13.86
CA THR A 133 -17.79 1.59 -14.72
C THR A 133 -18.59 2.84 -14.35
N ARG A 134 -18.05 4.00 -14.72
CA ARG A 134 -18.67 5.31 -14.46
C ARG A 134 -18.92 6.06 -15.77
N GLU A 135 -20.11 6.62 -15.93
CA GLU A 135 -20.42 7.49 -17.05
C GLU A 135 -20.70 8.92 -16.56
N ALA A 136 -19.88 9.86 -17.02
CA ALA A 136 -19.97 11.26 -16.60
C ALA A 136 -21.38 11.82 -16.82
N GLY A 137 -22.03 12.21 -15.72
CA GLY A 137 -23.39 12.78 -15.72
C GLY A 137 -24.53 11.77 -15.86
N LYS A 138 -24.26 10.47 -16.02
CA LYS A 138 -25.30 9.42 -16.08
C LYS A 138 -25.27 8.42 -14.91
N GLY A 139 -24.23 8.48 -14.09
CA GLY A 139 -24.08 7.65 -12.89
C GLY A 139 -23.07 6.53 -13.11
N SER A 140 -23.16 5.49 -12.28
CA SER A 140 -22.26 4.33 -12.36
C SER A 140 -23.02 3.03 -12.59
N TYR A 141 -22.30 2.04 -13.11
CA TYR A 141 -22.84 0.76 -13.53
C TYR A 141 -21.94 -0.37 -13.05
N ALA A 142 -22.53 -1.52 -12.73
CA ALA A 142 -21.85 -2.81 -12.70
C ALA A 142 -22.11 -3.52 -14.03
N ASP A 143 -21.13 -3.50 -14.93
CA ASP A 143 -21.24 -4.14 -16.23
C ASP A 143 -21.00 -5.65 -16.09
N LEU A 144 -22.01 -6.44 -16.43
CA LEU A 144 -21.99 -7.89 -16.33
C LEU A 144 -21.60 -8.50 -17.68
N VAL A 145 -20.41 -9.07 -17.78
CA VAL A 145 -19.89 -9.73 -18.98
C VAL A 145 -20.09 -11.24 -18.88
N ASP A 146 -20.80 -11.83 -19.85
CA ASP A 146 -20.91 -13.30 -19.95
C ASP A 146 -19.62 -13.85 -20.57
N MET A 147 -18.84 -14.59 -19.79
CA MET A 147 -17.54 -15.12 -20.18
C MET A 147 -17.61 -16.27 -21.18
N ASN A 148 -18.79 -16.88 -21.37
CA ASN A 148 -19.02 -17.93 -22.36
C ASN A 148 -19.47 -17.34 -23.70
N ALA A 149 -20.42 -16.40 -23.67
CA ALA A 149 -20.84 -15.67 -24.86
C ALA A 149 -19.81 -14.60 -25.29
N MET A 150 -18.92 -14.23 -24.39
CA MET A 150 -17.93 -13.14 -24.53
C MET A 150 -18.63 -11.85 -24.98
N SER A 151 -19.66 -11.44 -24.25
CA SER A 151 -20.49 -10.27 -24.58
C SER A 151 -21.07 -9.64 -23.32
N LEU A 152 -21.37 -8.35 -23.38
CA LEU A 152 -22.08 -7.65 -22.32
C LEU A 152 -23.47 -8.29 -22.14
N ALA A 153 -23.66 -8.95 -21.01
CA ALA A 153 -24.90 -9.64 -20.66
C ALA A 153 -25.95 -8.67 -20.11
N HIS A 154 -25.49 -7.65 -19.38
CA HIS A 154 -26.28 -6.55 -18.86
C HIS A 154 -25.41 -5.40 -18.34
N ASN A 155 -26.00 -4.22 -18.18
CA ASN A 155 -25.41 -3.11 -17.44
C ASN A 155 -26.33 -2.74 -16.27
N ILE A 156 -25.85 -2.95 -15.04
CA ILE A 156 -26.66 -2.78 -13.85
C ILE A 156 -26.40 -1.39 -13.30
N MET A 157 -27.36 -0.47 -13.41
CA MET A 157 -27.23 0.87 -12.85
C MET A 157 -27.13 0.80 -11.32
N LEU A 158 -26.06 1.37 -10.77
CA LEU A 158 -25.83 1.45 -9.33
C LEU A 158 -26.59 2.64 -8.73
N SER A 159 -26.82 2.58 -7.42
CA SER A 159 -27.62 3.57 -6.69
C SER A 159 -26.88 4.87 -6.40
N GLY A 160 -25.56 4.89 -6.60
CA GLY A 160 -24.65 6.02 -6.42
C GLY A 160 -23.48 5.99 -7.40
N ASP A 161 -22.51 6.89 -7.21
CA ASP A 161 -21.29 6.99 -8.02
C ASP A 161 -20.18 6.09 -7.47
N LEU A 162 -19.37 5.47 -8.33
CA LEU A 162 -18.17 4.73 -7.92
C LEU A 162 -17.13 5.64 -7.28
N VAL A 163 -16.32 5.04 -6.42
CA VAL A 163 -15.11 5.62 -5.82
C VAL A 163 -13.91 4.79 -6.30
N SER A 164 -12.72 5.39 -6.26
CA SER A 164 -11.45 4.68 -6.48
C SER A 164 -11.22 3.67 -5.36
N GLY A 165 -10.57 2.53 -5.64
CA GLY A 165 -10.25 1.49 -4.64
C GLY A 165 -11.49 0.90 -4.01
N VAL A 166 -12.53 0.67 -4.83
CA VAL A 166 -13.79 0.12 -4.31
C VAL A 166 -14.24 -1.01 -5.18
N ASP A 167 -14.13 -2.18 -4.59
CA ASP A 167 -14.15 -3.42 -5.32
C ASP A 167 -15.46 -4.19 -5.14
N VAL A 168 -15.76 -5.07 -6.10
CA VAL A 168 -17.00 -5.86 -6.09
C VAL A 168 -16.81 -7.14 -5.30
N HIS A 169 -17.46 -7.23 -4.15
CA HIS A 169 -17.43 -8.49 -3.40
C HIS A 169 -18.48 -9.49 -3.90
N ILE A 170 -18.05 -10.63 -4.44
CA ILE A 170 -18.94 -11.74 -4.88
C ILE A 170 -19.05 -12.81 -3.78
N LEU A 171 -20.27 -13.05 -3.30
CA LEU A 171 -20.55 -14.07 -2.29
C LEU A 171 -20.29 -15.50 -2.81
N SER A 172 -20.14 -16.45 -1.88
CA SER A 172 -19.88 -17.86 -2.17
C SER A 172 -20.93 -18.53 -3.03
N ASP A 173 -22.16 -18.03 -3.03
CA ASP A 173 -23.25 -18.52 -3.86
C ASP A 173 -23.07 -18.22 -5.37
N SER A 174 -22.11 -17.36 -5.74
CA SER A 174 -21.87 -16.84 -7.11
C SER A 174 -23.08 -16.18 -7.77
N LYS A 175 -24.09 -15.81 -6.98
CA LYS A 175 -25.36 -15.22 -7.44
C LYS A 175 -25.56 -13.83 -6.88
N THR A 176 -24.90 -13.52 -5.77
CA THR A 176 -25.00 -12.25 -5.09
C THR A 176 -23.66 -11.52 -5.15
N ALA A 177 -23.70 -10.24 -5.52
CA ALA A 177 -22.56 -9.34 -5.38
C ALA A 177 -22.94 -8.13 -4.52
N LEU A 178 -21.96 -7.58 -3.82
CA LEU A 178 -22.07 -6.38 -3.01
C LEU A 178 -21.08 -5.34 -3.55
N ILE A 179 -21.52 -4.10 -3.63
CA ILE A 179 -20.65 -2.97 -3.93
C ILE A 179 -21.22 -1.73 -3.25
N HIS A 180 -20.37 -0.93 -2.64
CA HIS A 180 -20.80 0.34 -2.08
C HIS A 180 -20.48 1.49 -3.03
N THR A 181 -21.28 2.55 -2.99
CA THR A 181 -21.13 3.70 -3.88
C THR A 181 -21.31 5.01 -3.12
N LYS A 182 -20.66 6.05 -3.64
CA LYS A 182 -20.76 7.42 -3.18
C LYS A 182 -22.09 8.03 -3.59
N LYS A 183 -22.88 8.29 -2.57
CA LYS A 183 -24.11 9.09 -2.60
C LYS A 183 -24.12 9.91 -1.31
N SER A 184 -25.00 10.90 -1.17
CA SER A 184 -25.15 11.62 0.11
C SER A 184 -26.48 11.27 0.76
N PRO A 185 -26.51 10.30 1.72
CA PRO A 185 -25.39 9.50 2.22
C PRO A 185 -25.04 8.31 1.30
N ALA A 186 -23.91 7.62 1.55
CA ALA A 186 -23.43 6.51 0.71
C ALA A 186 -24.42 5.34 0.73
N VAL A 187 -24.28 4.40 -0.21
CA VAL A 187 -25.21 3.27 -0.32
C VAL A 187 -24.44 1.97 -0.57
N LEU A 188 -24.88 0.87 0.04
CA LEU A 188 -24.43 -0.48 -0.27
C LEU A 188 -25.48 -1.15 -1.16
N ASP A 189 -25.12 -1.45 -2.41
CA ASP A 189 -25.97 -2.14 -3.36
C ASP A 189 -25.79 -3.66 -3.26
N LYS A 190 -26.91 -4.38 -3.26
CA LYS A 190 -26.96 -5.84 -3.42
C LYS A 190 -27.44 -6.16 -4.82
N ILE A 191 -26.56 -6.79 -5.58
CA ILE A 191 -26.80 -7.19 -6.96
C ILE A 191 -27.17 -8.67 -6.99
N ASP A 192 -28.31 -9.00 -7.58
CA ASP A 192 -28.63 -10.37 -8.00
C ASP A 192 -28.14 -10.55 -9.44
N ILE A 193 -27.10 -11.37 -9.59
CA ILE A 193 -26.42 -11.60 -10.87
C ILE A 193 -27.34 -12.30 -11.87
N ALA A 194 -28.24 -13.17 -11.40
CA ALA A 194 -29.17 -13.89 -12.26
C ALA A 194 -30.32 -12.98 -12.70
N ALA A 195 -30.85 -12.16 -11.80
CA ALA A 195 -31.86 -11.16 -12.10
C ALA A 195 -31.30 -9.96 -12.89
N LYS A 196 -29.96 -9.79 -12.87
CA LYS A 196 -29.22 -8.71 -13.54
C LYS A 196 -29.70 -7.32 -13.07
N ALA A 197 -29.90 -7.16 -11.77
CA ALA A 197 -30.39 -5.92 -11.20
C ALA A 197 -29.87 -5.73 -9.78
N VAL A 198 -29.79 -4.47 -9.36
CA VAL A 198 -29.78 -4.13 -7.93
C VAL A 198 -31.13 -4.54 -7.37
N VAL A 199 -31.16 -5.57 -6.51
CA VAL A 199 -32.41 -6.05 -5.90
C VAL A 199 -32.76 -5.28 -4.65
N LYS A 200 -31.76 -4.70 -3.99
CA LYS A 200 -31.92 -3.87 -2.81
C LYS A 200 -30.67 -3.00 -2.59
N SER A 201 -30.86 -1.88 -1.92
CA SER A 201 -29.78 -1.00 -1.45
C SER A 201 -29.99 -0.66 0.01
N ALA A 202 -28.90 -0.54 0.77
CA ALA A 202 -28.91 0.01 2.12
C ALA A 202 -28.35 1.43 2.07
N ASP A 203 -29.12 2.41 2.53
CA ASP A 203 -28.60 3.74 2.81
C ASP A 203 -27.67 3.65 4.02
N LEU A 204 -26.40 3.99 3.79
CA LEU A 204 -25.39 4.12 4.82
C LEU A 204 -25.55 5.49 5.49
N ALA A 205 -24.92 5.69 6.63
CA ALA A 205 -25.01 6.93 7.39
C ALA A 205 -23.85 7.90 7.09
N GLY A 206 -22.73 7.42 6.57
CA GLY A 206 -21.55 8.21 6.21
C GLY A 206 -21.31 8.35 4.70
N GLN A 207 -20.16 8.92 4.36
CA GLN A 207 -19.51 8.84 3.06
C GLN A 207 -18.47 7.72 3.09
N VAL A 208 -18.28 7.05 1.97
CA VAL A 208 -17.19 6.10 1.74
C VAL A 208 -15.96 6.86 1.24
N GLN A 209 -14.77 6.32 1.52
CA GLN A 209 -13.49 6.86 1.06
C GLN A 209 -13.02 6.13 -0.19
N ALA A 210 -11.95 6.64 -0.80
CA ALA A 210 -11.21 5.85 -1.77
C ALA A 210 -10.46 4.75 -1.03
N ASP A 211 -10.30 3.60 -1.68
CA ASP A 211 -9.45 2.50 -1.23
C ASP A 211 -9.93 2.00 0.15
N VAL A 212 -11.25 1.83 0.27
CA VAL A 212 -11.90 1.37 1.50
C VAL A 212 -13.02 0.42 1.12
N ASP A 213 -12.74 -0.87 1.26
CA ASP A 213 -13.65 -1.90 0.77
C ASP A 213 -14.83 -2.27 1.66
N THR A 214 -15.70 -3.08 1.07
CA THR A 214 -16.74 -3.81 1.79
C THR A 214 -16.23 -5.17 2.23
N TYR A 215 -16.00 -5.32 3.53
CA TYR A 215 -15.61 -6.61 4.11
C TYR A 215 -16.84 -7.46 4.39
N VAL A 216 -16.79 -8.73 4.02
CA VAL A 216 -17.86 -9.68 4.30
C VAL A 216 -17.40 -10.67 5.36
N THR A 217 -18.26 -10.92 6.36
CA THR A 217 -17.93 -11.92 7.38
C THR A 217 -17.73 -13.31 6.75
N PRO A 218 -16.85 -14.17 7.29
CA PRO A 218 -16.64 -15.52 6.76
C PRO A 218 -17.91 -16.37 6.61
N ASP A 219 -18.93 -16.14 7.44
CA ASP A 219 -20.24 -16.78 7.35
C ASP A 219 -21.20 -16.15 6.32
N GLU A 220 -20.76 -15.08 5.64
CA GLU A 220 -21.48 -14.26 4.66
C GLU A 220 -22.84 -13.72 5.15
N THR A 221 -22.98 -13.54 6.47
CA THR A 221 -24.21 -12.99 7.08
C THR A 221 -24.19 -11.47 7.19
N LYS A 222 -23.01 -10.85 7.29
CA LYS A 222 -22.84 -9.42 7.49
C LYS A 222 -21.81 -8.84 6.53
N ALA A 223 -22.08 -7.61 6.09
CA ALA A 223 -21.11 -6.75 5.42
C ALA A 223 -20.72 -5.63 6.39
N LEU A 224 -19.43 -5.33 6.45
CA LEU A 224 -18.86 -4.24 7.23
C LEU A 224 -18.42 -3.17 6.25
N VAL A 225 -18.98 -1.97 6.38
CA VAL A 225 -18.65 -0.84 5.52
C VAL A 225 -18.11 0.28 6.39
N PRO A 226 -16.80 0.56 6.36
CA PRO A 226 -16.26 1.75 7.00
C PRO A 226 -16.76 3.00 6.28
N THR A 227 -17.32 3.94 7.04
CA THR A 227 -17.81 5.21 6.49
C THR A 227 -17.42 6.36 7.39
N ARG A 228 -17.44 7.60 6.89
CA ARG A 228 -17.21 8.79 7.69
C ARG A 228 -18.16 9.93 7.34
N GLN A 229 -18.58 10.68 8.35
CA GLN A 229 -19.28 11.95 8.11
C GLN A 229 -18.29 13.09 7.92
N ASP A 230 -17.21 13.08 8.70
CA ASP A 230 -16.07 13.98 8.65
C ASP A 230 -14.87 13.28 9.32
N PRO A 231 -13.64 13.82 9.23
CA PRO A 231 -12.44 13.21 9.81
C PRO A 231 -12.49 12.95 11.34
N SER A 232 -13.44 13.51 12.07
CA SER A 232 -13.63 13.26 13.50
C SER A 232 -14.76 12.28 13.81
N ASN A 233 -15.56 11.91 12.80
CA ASN A 233 -16.79 11.15 12.94
C ASN A 233 -16.82 9.99 11.92
N SER A 234 -15.98 8.99 12.17
CA SER A 234 -15.95 7.73 11.43
C SER A 234 -16.83 6.66 12.06
N PHE A 235 -17.33 5.75 11.25
CA PHE A 235 -18.23 4.68 11.62
C PHE A 235 -17.80 3.37 10.97
N LEU A 236 -18.07 2.27 11.66
CA LEU A 236 -18.18 0.96 11.01
C LEU A 236 -19.68 0.61 10.95
N GLU A 237 -20.22 0.53 9.74
CA GLU A 237 -21.62 0.16 9.53
C GLU A 237 -21.71 -1.36 9.30
N ILE A 238 -22.48 -2.04 10.15
CA ILE A 238 -22.69 -3.49 10.09
C ILE A 238 -24.02 -3.72 9.41
N VAL A 239 -24.01 -4.23 8.19
CA VAL A 239 -25.19 -4.49 7.36
C VAL A 239 -25.51 -5.98 7.38
N ASP A 240 -26.75 -6.34 7.70
CA ASP A 240 -27.22 -7.72 7.53
C ASP A 240 -27.41 -7.98 6.03
N ILE A 241 -26.71 -8.96 5.46
CA ILE A 241 -26.70 -9.19 4.00
C ILE A 241 -28.05 -9.73 3.51
N ALA A 242 -28.76 -10.50 4.32
CA ALA A 242 -30.03 -11.11 3.92
C ALA A 242 -31.13 -10.05 3.79
N SER A 243 -31.28 -9.20 4.81
CA SER A 243 -32.25 -8.12 4.82
C SER A 243 -31.75 -6.86 4.11
N LEU A 244 -30.44 -6.70 3.92
CA LEU A 244 -29.77 -5.46 3.49
C LEU A 244 -30.25 -4.24 4.31
N THR A 245 -30.22 -4.39 5.63
CA THR A 245 -30.49 -3.29 6.58
C THR A 245 -29.26 -3.08 7.45
N VAL A 246 -28.91 -1.82 7.72
CA VAL A 246 -27.87 -1.47 8.69
C VAL A 246 -28.32 -1.97 10.07
N ALA A 247 -27.75 -3.08 10.51
CA ALA A 247 -28.06 -3.73 11.78
C ALA A 247 -27.48 -2.94 12.95
N ASN A 248 -26.27 -2.42 12.78
CA ASN A 248 -25.61 -1.57 13.77
C ASN A 248 -24.75 -0.50 13.08
N LYS A 249 -24.58 0.63 13.79
CA LYS A 249 -23.65 1.70 13.44
C LYS A 249 -22.70 1.91 14.61
N VAL A 250 -21.43 1.56 14.41
CA VAL A 250 -20.40 1.62 15.47
C VAL A 250 -19.63 2.92 15.31
N PHE A 251 -19.70 3.80 16.30
CA PHE A 251 -18.96 5.07 16.29
C PHE A 251 -17.51 4.83 16.64
N LEU A 252 -16.61 5.08 15.68
CA LEU A 252 -15.18 4.96 15.87
C LEU A 252 -14.61 6.28 16.39
N THR A 253 -13.51 6.21 17.13
CA THR A 253 -12.79 7.40 17.57
C THR A 253 -11.54 7.57 16.72
N GLY A 254 -11.56 8.58 15.85
CA GLY A 254 -10.50 8.81 14.86
C GLY A 254 -11.07 8.81 13.44
N ASP A 255 -10.22 9.20 12.49
CA ASP A 255 -10.47 9.07 11.05
C ASP A 255 -10.05 7.68 10.56
N LEU A 256 -10.51 7.33 9.36
CA LEU A 256 -10.05 6.16 8.61
C LEU A 256 -8.87 6.57 7.73
N GLU A 257 -7.82 5.76 7.74
CA GLU A 257 -6.72 5.89 6.79
C GLU A 257 -7.14 5.19 5.48
N PRO A 258 -6.96 5.82 4.30
CA PRO A 258 -7.16 5.14 3.01
C PRO A 258 -6.28 3.89 2.88
N GLY A 259 -6.81 2.85 2.25
CA GLY A 259 -6.16 1.55 2.03
C GLY A 259 -5.96 0.71 3.29
N VAL A 260 -6.42 1.15 4.48
CA VAL A 260 -6.19 0.37 5.71
C VAL A 260 -7.42 -0.45 6.10
N ASP A 261 -7.20 -1.76 6.13
CA ASP A 261 -8.27 -2.75 6.20
C ASP A 261 -8.86 -3.06 7.57
N CYS A 262 -10.10 -3.56 7.51
CA CYS A 262 -10.77 -4.19 8.63
C CYS A 262 -10.43 -5.68 8.70
N MET A 263 -9.98 -6.15 9.86
CA MET A 263 -9.77 -7.59 10.09
C MET A 263 -11.00 -8.22 10.75
N ILE A 264 -11.44 -9.38 10.25
CA ILE A 264 -12.57 -10.14 10.79
C ILE A 264 -12.09 -11.48 11.31
N THR A 265 -12.54 -11.89 12.51
CA THR A 265 -12.23 -13.23 13.02
C THR A 265 -12.93 -14.32 12.22
N SER A 266 -12.29 -15.48 12.04
CA SER A 266 -12.84 -16.64 11.32
C SER A 266 -14.21 -17.10 11.85
N ASP A 267 -14.49 -16.89 13.15
CA ASP A 267 -15.78 -17.16 13.78
C ASP A 267 -16.89 -16.16 13.43
N SER A 268 -16.60 -15.14 12.61
CA SER A 268 -17.50 -14.04 12.23
C SER A 268 -18.08 -13.25 13.42
N GLY A 269 -17.48 -13.39 14.61
CA GLY A 269 -17.98 -12.83 15.86
C GLY A 269 -17.39 -11.47 16.20
N LYS A 270 -16.18 -11.16 15.71
CA LYS A 270 -15.49 -9.90 16.01
C LYS A 270 -14.88 -9.28 14.76
N ALA A 271 -14.79 -7.96 14.79
CA ALA A 271 -14.00 -7.19 13.85
C ALA A 271 -13.01 -6.31 14.59
N MET A 272 -11.89 -6.03 13.95
CA MET A 272 -10.87 -5.09 14.40
C MET A 272 -10.75 -4.00 13.36
N MET A 273 -11.03 -2.76 13.78
CA MET A 273 -10.93 -1.60 12.91
C MET A 273 -9.82 -0.67 13.40
N PRO A 274 -8.72 -0.50 12.66
CA PRO A 274 -7.74 0.54 12.91
C PRO A 274 -8.32 1.92 12.53
N THR A 275 -7.91 2.94 13.27
CA THR A 275 -8.28 4.36 13.04
C THR A 275 -7.12 5.23 13.48
N TYR A 276 -6.96 6.42 12.91
CA TYR A 276 -5.96 7.38 13.39
C TYR A 276 -6.63 8.63 13.95
N THR A 277 -5.91 9.42 14.74
CA THR A 277 -6.43 10.70 15.27
C THR A 277 -5.56 11.84 14.79
N PRO A 278 -6.08 13.09 14.73
CA PRO A 278 -5.27 14.26 14.36
C PRO A 278 -4.05 14.49 15.27
N THR A 279 -4.07 13.95 16.50
CA THR A 279 -2.91 13.92 17.39
C THR A 279 -1.88 12.83 17.03
N LEU A 280 -2.00 12.24 15.85
CA LEU A 280 -1.10 11.23 15.28
C LEU A 280 -0.98 9.96 16.16
N LYS A 281 -2.13 9.50 16.68
CA LYS A 281 -2.22 8.23 17.41
C LYS A 281 -3.19 7.28 16.74
N THR A 282 -2.71 6.08 16.42
CA THR A 282 -3.51 4.96 15.96
C THR A 282 -4.30 4.33 17.11
N ASN A 283 -5.53 3.92 16.83
CA ASN A 283 -6.36 3.13 17.73
C ASN A 283 -6.90 1.91 16.99
N VAL A 284 -6.88 0.76 17.64
CA VAL A 284 -7.55 -0.46 17.16
C VAL A 284 -8.80 -0.68 18.00
N HIS A 285 -9.95 -0.72 17.34
CA HIS A 285 -11.25 -0.96 17.95
C HIS A 285 -11.64 -2.42 17.78
N PHE A 286 -11.81 -3.13 18.89
CA PHE A 286 -12.37 -4.49 18.91
C PHE A 286 -13.88 -4.40 19.03
N ILE A 287 -14.58 -4.93 18.04
CA ILE A 287 -16.03 -4.76 17.87
C ILE A 287 -16.70 -6.13 17.92
N ASP A 288 -17.75 -6.26 18.73
CA ASP A 288 -18.63 -7.43 18.75
C ASP A 288 -19.67 -7.30 17.64
N LEU A 289 -19.60 -8.17 16.64
CA LEU A 289 -20.46 -8.11 15.46
C LEU A 289 -21.91 -8.52 15.74
N SER A 290 -22.20 -9.14 16.89
CA SER A 290 -23.57 -9.51 17.26
C SER A 290 -24.42 -8.33 17.71
N ASN A 291 -23.79 -7.30 18.27
CA ASN A 291 -24.48 -6.16 18.90
C ASN A 291 -23.85 -4.80 18.58
N GLY A 292 -22.82 -4.76 17.73
CA GLY A 292 -22.16 -3.54 17.30
C GLY A 292 -21.46 -2.75 18.40
N LYS A 293 -21.10 -3.39 19.52
CA LYS A 293 -20.42 -2.69 20.63
C LYS A 293 -18.91 -2.81 20.49
N ILE A 294 -18.23 -1.69 20.73
CA ILE A 294 -16.79 -1.69 20.97
C ILE A 294 -16.55 -2.41 22.31
N LEU A 295 -15.94 -3.58 22.25
CA LEU A 295 -15.51 -4.37 23.40
C LEU A 295 -14.30 -3.73 24.08
N LYS A 296 -13.36 -3.23 23.26
CA LYS A 296 -12.14 -2.60 23.73
C LYS A 296 -11.54 -1.70 22.66
N LYS A 297 -10.89 -0.64 23.12
CA LYS A 297 -10.07 0.25 22.30
C LYS A 297 -8.62 0.16 22.77
N LEU A 298 -7.70 -0.11 21.86
CA LEU A 298 -6.27 -0.11 22.12
C LEU A 298 -5.64 1.11 21.44
N GLY A 299 -4.92 1.93 22.19
CA GLY A 299 -4.09 2.99 21.61
C GLY A 299 -2.71 2.44 21.26
N LEU A 300 -2.25 2.70 20.04
CA LEU A 300 -0.91 2.39 19.54
C LEU A 300 -0.16 3.72 19.35
N ASP A 301 1.15 3.75 19.55
CA ASP A 301 1.91 4.95 19.21
C ASP A 301 2.28 4.97 17.73
N GLY A 302 2.38 6.17 17.18
CA GLY A 302 2.52 6.34 15.74
C GLY A 302 1.16 6.44 15.05
N VAL A 303 1.22 6.60 13.74
CA VAL A 303 0.11 6.66 12.81
C VAL A 303 0.07 5.41 11.95
N LEU A 304 -1.08 5.18 11.32
CA LEU A 304 -1.18 4.24 10.20
C LEU A 304 -0.36 4.80 9.03
N GLU A 305 0.03 3.90 8.14
CA GLU A 305 0.53 4.30 6.83
C GLU A 305 -0.57 3.96 5.82
N GLU A 306 -0.75 4.84 4.85
CA GLU A 306 -1.67 4.63 3.73
C GLU A 306 -1.34 3.29 3.07
N ASP A 307 -2.38 2.47 2.94
CA ASP A 307 -2.30 1.16 2.31
C ASP A 307 -1.26 0.22 2.96
N VAL A 308 -1.18 0.24 4.30
CA VAL A 308 -0.35 -0.70 5.05
C VAL A 308 -1.18 -1.41 6.11
N ASP A 309 -1.44 -2.68 5.85
CA ASP A 309 -2.46 -3.42 6.54
C ASP A 309 -2.03 -4.12 7.81
N GLY A 310 -3.01 -4.27 8.70
CA GLY A 310 -2.92 -5.22 9.78
C GLY A 310 -3.23 -6.63 9.29
N LYS A 311 -2.37 -7.61 9.59
CA LYS A 311 -2.69 -9.02 9.30
C LYS A 311 -3.15 -9.77 10.56
N LEU A 312 -4.22 -10.55 10.39
CA LEU A 312 -4.75 -11.47 11.40
C LEU A 312 -4.24 -12.88 11.11
N LYS A 313 -3.58 -13.48 12.10
CA LYS A 313 -3.15 -14.88 12.02
C LYS A 313 -4.36 -15.80 11.81
N SER A 314 -4.24 -16.84 10.98
CA SER A 314 -5.31 -17.77 10.57
C SER A 314 -6.10 -18.43 11.72
N ASN A 315 -5.51 -18.50 12.92
CA ASN A 315 -6.15 -19.07 14.11
C ASN A 315 -6.89 -18.03 15.00
N ASP A 316 -7.03 -16.79 14.53
CA ASP A 316 -7.61 -15.64 15.20
C ASP A 316 -6.96 -15.26 16.53
N GLU A 317 -5.71 -15.66 16.79
CA GLU A 317 -5.08 -15.40 18.09
C GLU A 317 -4.23 -14.15 18.11
N ILE A 318 -3.57 -13.82 17.00
CA ILE A 318 -2.57 -12.77 16.93
C ILE A 318 -2.88 -11.84 15.76
N ILE A 319 -2.84 -10.54 16.04
CA ILE A 319 -2.84 -9.48 15.03
C ILE A 319 -1.47 -8.84 15.01
N LEU A 320 -0.94 -8.62 13.81
CA LEU A 320 0.22 -7.79 13.56
C LEU A 320 -0.28 -6.43 13.05
N MET A 321 0.00 -5.37 13.80
CA MET A 321 -0.44 -4.03 13.45
C MET A 321 0.76 -3.10 13.25
N PRO A 322 1.12 -2.79 12.00
CA PRO A 322 2.17 -1.84 11.68
C PRO A 322 1.71 -0.40 11.94
N THR A 323 2.62 0.44 12.42
CA THR A 323 2.42 1.89 12.63
C THR A 323 3.75 2.62 12.42
N LYS A 324 3.72 3.91 12.11
CA LYS A 324 4.94 4.71 11.94
C LYS A 324 4.94 6.05 12.65
N THR A 325 6.12 6.63 12.73
CA THR A 325 6.39 8.05 12.96
C THR A 325 7.18 8.55 11.75
N SER A 326 7.56 9.83 11.73
CA SER A 326 8.39 10.36 10.63
C SER A 326 9.76 9.68 10.46
N VAL A 327 10.25 8.97 11.48
CA VAL A 327 11.63 8.41 11.49
C VAL A 327 11.71 6.94 11.90
N ARG A 328 10.62 6.34 12.37
CA ARG A 328 10.60 4.97 12.92
C ARG A 328 9.27 4.28 12.66
N GLY A 329 9.32 3.00 12.37
CA GLY A 329 8.20 2.08 12.32
C GLY A 329 8.09 1.25 13.59
N PHE A 330 6.90 0.77 13.86
CA PHE A 330 6.59 -0.13 14.96
C PHE A 330 5.68 -1.24 14.46
N LEU A 331 5.95 -2.47 14.86
CA LEU A 331 5.02 -3.58 14.71
C LEU A 331 4.47 -3.96 16.08
N THR A 332 3.15 -3.83 16.25
CA THR A 332 2.48 -4.21 17.49
C THR A 332 1.85 -5.60 17.35
N ILE A 333 2.25 -6.52 18.23
CA ILE A 333 1.63 -7.84 18.36
C ILE A 333 0.50 -7.74 19.37
N ILE A 334 -0.72 -8.00 18.92
CA ILE A 334 -1.93 -7.94 19.74
C ILE A 334 -2.52 -9.34 19.85
N GLU A 335 -2.86 -9.77 21.07
CA GLU A 335 -3.63 -11.00 21.25
C GLU A 335 -5.12 -10.69 21.09
N ALA A 336 -5.74 -11.20 20.05
CA ALA A 336 -7.09 -10.82 19.65
C ALA A 336 -8.15 -11.28 20.68
N LYS A 337 -8.02 -12.49 21.24
CA LYS A 337 -8.94 -13.01 22.28
C LYS A 337 -8.90 -12.21 23.58
N ALA A 338 -7.71 -11.87 24.06
CA ALA A 338 -7.53 -11.04 25.25
C ALA A 338 -7.72 -9.54 24.96
N MET A 339 -7.77 -9.17 23.67
CA MET A 339 -7.81 -7.80 23.17
C MET A 339 -6.71 -6.96 23.83
N SER A 340 -5.48 -7.48 23.91
CA SER A 340 -4.39 -6.81 24.64
C SER A 340 -3.09 -6.80 23.85
N ILE A 341 -2.38 -5.69 23.95
CA ILE A 341 -1.03 -5.56 23.40
C ILE A 341 -0.13 -6.54 24.13
N GLN A 342 0.42 -7.49 23.39
CA GLN A 342 1.37 -8.47 23.91
C GLN A 342 2.79 -7.91 23.86
N ARG A 343 3.12 -7.24 22.76
CA ARG A 343 4.43 -6.65 22.56
C ARG A 343 4.36 -5.57 21.50
N ARG A 344 5.20 -4.55 21.69
CA ARG A 344 5.63 -3.66 20.63
C ARG A 344 7.07 -3.99 20.23
N ILE A 345 7.29 -4.02 18.93
CA ILE A 345 8.60 -4.18 18.31
C ILE A 345 8.91 -2.87 17.58
N GLU A 346 10.04 -2.25 17.90
CA GLU A 346 10.60 -1.13 17.12
C GLU A 346 11.28 -1.72 15.88
N LEU A 347 10.91 -1.21 14.71
CA LEU A 347 11.46 -1.64 13.43
C LEU A 347 12.75 -0.87 13.11
N SER A 348 13.55 -1.42 12.21
CA SER A 348 14.88 -0.90 11.86
C SER A 348 14.83 0.39 11.04
N GLY A 349 13.67 0.68 10.44
CA GLY A 349 13.34 1.88 9.67
C GLY A 349 11.89 2.31 9.89
N THR A 350 11.38 3.20 9.05
CA THR A 350 9.97 3.59 8.95
C THR A 350 9.25 2.78 7.86
N LEU A 351 7.92 2.75 7.92
CA LEU A 351 7.07 2.16 6.88
C LEU A 351 7.11 3.01 5.60
N LYS A 352 6.93 2.34 4.48
CA LYS A 352 6.71 2.90 3.15
C LYS A 352 5.25 2.61 2.80
N GLU A 353 4.60 3.55 2.14
CA GLU A 353 3.23 3.45 1.63
C GLU A 353 3.05 2.25 0.69
N SER A 354 1.91 1.55 0.82
CA SER A 354 1.58 0.35 0.04
C SER A 354 2.64 -0.75 0.19
N VAL A 355 3.11 -0.99 1.41
CA VAL A 355 4.12 -2.03 1.67
C VAL A 355 3.79 -2.78 2.95
N ASP A 356 3.45 -4.05 2.76
CA ASP A 356 2.64 -4.80 3.70
C ASP A 356 3.44 -5.69 4.65
N VAL A 357 2.77 -6.13 5.72
CA VAL A 357 3.28 -7.17 6.62
C VAL A 357 2.76 -8.53 6.19
N TYR A 358 3.62 -9.54 6.16
CA TYR A 358 3.26 -10.88 5.72
C TYR A 358 3.66 -11.95 6.73
N PHE A 359 2.77 -12.92 6.94
CA PHE A 359 3.13 -14.16 7.63
C PHE A 359 3.85 -15.12 6.68
N LEU A 360 4.87 -15.81 7.20
CA LEU A 360 5.44 -16.97 6.52
C LEU A 360 4.57 -18.22 6.75
N PRO A 361 4.65 -19.25 5.90
CA PRO A 361 3.95 -20.52 6.09
C PRO A 361 4.14 -21.09 7.49
N GLY A 362 3.02 -21.47 8.12
CA GLY A 362 2.96 -21.91 9.51
C GLY A 362 2.96 -20.77 10.55
N GLU A 363 3.03 -19.51 10.12
CA GLU A 363 2.75 -18.28 10.87
C GLU A 363 3.54 -18.12 12.19
N ARG A 364 4.69 -18.79 12.28
CA ARG A 364 5.62 -18.62 13.42
C ARG A 364 6.52 -17.39 13.24
N MET A 365 6.72 -16.99 12.00
CA MET A 365 7.49 -15.83 11.61
C MET A 365 6.64 -14.95 10.69
N ALA A 366 6.96 -13.67 10.69
CA ALA A 366 6.42 -12.69 9.75
C ALA A 366 7.58 -11.83 9.23
N TYR A 367 7.35 -11.08 8.17
CA TYR A 367 8.30 -10.08 7.69
C TYR A 367 7.58 -8.80 7.30
N ILE A 368 8.31 -7.69 7.37
CA ILE A 368 7.83 -6.37 6.93
C ILE A 368 9.02 -5.60 6.32
N PRO A 369 8.89 -5.09 5.10
CA PRO A 369 9.88 -4.18 4.54
C PRO A 369 9.80 -2.81 5.22
N VAL A 370 10.95 -2.19 5.49
CA VAL A 370 11.04 -0.85 6.07
C VAL A 370 12.17 -0.04 5.42
N THR A 371 12.09 1.28 5.46
CA THR A 371 13.11 2.18 4.90
C THR A 371 13.72 3.11 5.95
N LYS A 372 15.00 3.44 5.81
CA LYS A 372 15.70 4.42 6.64
C LYS A 372 16.56 5.32 5.76
N GLY A 373 16.04 6.49 5.42
CA GLY A 373 16.65 7.37 4.42
C GLY A 373 16.49 6.75 3.03
N SER A 374 17.58 6.59 2.28
CA SER A 374 17.60 5.95 0.96
C SER A 374 18.05 4.48 1.02
N GLN A 375 17.75 3.79 2.12
CA GLN A 375 18.19 2.42 2.37
C GLN A 375 17.04 1.59 2.94
N GLY A 376 16.68 0.55 2.19
CA GLY A 376 15.67 -0.43 2.58
C GLY A 376 16.25 -1.52 3.48
N PHE A 377 15.36 -2.09 4.29
CA PHE A 377 15.59 -3.22 5.17
C PHE A 377 14.38 -4.16 5.07
N LEU A 378 14.61 -5.44 5.30
CA LEU A 378 13.55 -6.42 5.54
C LEU A 378 13.67 -6.88 6.99
N ASP A 379 12.69 -6.51 7.82
CA ASP A 379 12.64 -6.92 9.21
C ASP A 379 11.86 -8.23 9.31
N ILE A 380 12.48 -9.25 9.91
CA ILE A 380 11.88 -10.58 10.12
C ILE A 380 11.56 -10.72 11.60
N ILE A 381 10.31 -11.04 11.89
CA ILE A 381 9.73 -11.08 13.22
C ILE A 381 9.51 -12.52 13.64
N ASP A 382 10.00 -12.89 14.82
CA ASP A 382 9.56 -14.10 15.51
C ASP A 382 8.26 -13.78 16.24
N VAL A 383 7.14 -14.18 15.66
CA VAL A 383 5.79 -13.89 16.18
C VAL A 383 5.57 -14.61 17.51
N THR A 384 6.11 -15.83 17.65
CA THR A 384 5.97 -16.63 18.88
C THR A 384 6.84 -16.07 20.00
N GLY A 385 8.09 -15.74 19.68
CA GLY A 385 9.04 -15.10 20.60
C GLY A 385 8.73 -13.63 20.86
N LYS A 386 7.82 -13.02 20.08
CA LYS A 386 7.41 -11.62 20.14
C LYS A 386 8.62 -10.67 20.06
N GLN A 387 9.48 -10.88 19.07
CA GLN A 387 10.71 -10.09 18.93
C GLN A 387 11.12 -9.92 17.47
N LEU A 388 11.80 -8.81 17.17
CA LEU A 388 12.55 -8.68 15.93
C LEU A 388 13.67 -9.73 15.95
N LYS A 389 13.61 -10.67 15.00
CA LYS A 389 14.57 -11.76 14.92
C LYS A 389 15.78 -11.35 14.10
N HIS A 390 15.54 -10.76 12.93
CA HIS A 390 16.57 -10.30 12.01
C HIS A 390 16.15 -8.98 11.37
N SER A 391 17.13 -8.14 11.03
CA SER A 391 16.95 -7.02 10.11
C SER A 391 17.95 -7.15 8.98
N VAL A 392 17.46 -7.33 7.76
CA VAL A 392 18.29 -7.62 6.59
C VAL A 392 18.41 -6.35 5.77
N LYS A 393 19.63 -5.80 5.70
CA LYS A 393 19.91 -4.64 4.85
C LYS A 393 19.78 -5.01 3.36
N LEU A 394 18.89 -4.32 2.66
CA LEU A 394 18.65 -4.53 1.24
C LEU A 394 19.73 -3.88 0.36
N SER A 395 19.76 -4.25 -0.90
CA SER A 395 20.70 -3.71 -1.89
C SER A 395 20.38 -2.26 -2.26
N GLY A 396 19.11 -1.86 -2.17
CA GLY A 396 18.61 -0.51 -2.40
C GLY A 396 17.59 -0.05 -1.36
N ASP A 397 16.87 1.02 -1.70
CA ASP A 397 15.67 1.50 -1.03
C ASP A 397 14.41 0.81 -1.57
N LEU A 398 13.32 0.92 -0.82
CA LEU A 398 12.00 0.43 -1.20
C LEU A 398 11.37 1.33 -2.27
N VAL A 399 10.50 0.76 -3.07
CA VAL A 399 9.61 1.48 -3.99
C VAL A 399 8.20 1.38 -3.40
N LYS A 400 7.39 2.43 -3.58
CA LYS A 400 5.99 2.45 -3.12
C LYS A 400 5.21 1.32 -3.82
N GLY A 401 4.38 0.56 -3.10
CA GLY A 401 3.58 -0.51 -3.70
C GLY A 401 4.38 -1.71 -4.19
N VAL A 402 5.64 -1.89 -3.76
CA VAL A 402 6.44 -3.02 -4.25
C VAL A 402 6.76 -3.93 -3.10
N ASP A 403 6.01 -5.01 -3.04
CA ASP A 403 5.99 -5.92 -1.92
C ASP A 403 7.03 -7.03 -1.99
N ALA A 404 7.32 -7.57 -0.81
CA ALA A 404 8.11 -8.78 -0.69
C ALA A 404 7.25 -10.02 -0.84
N LYS A 405 7.71 -10.96 -1.65
CA LYS A 405 7.06 -12.26 -1.81
C LYS A 405 7.90 -13.39 -1.27
N HIS A 406 7.30 -14.31 -0.53
CA HIS A 406 7.98 -15.54 -0.14
C HIS A 406 7.67 -16.67 -1.12
N VAL A 407 8.61 -17.60 -1.27
CA VAL A 407 8.32 -18.86 -2.00
C VAL A 407 7.28 -19.69 -1.22
N PRO A 408 6.45 -20.53 -1.87
CA PRO A 408 5.33 -21.22 -1.21
C PRO A 408 5.70 -22.06 0.01
N ASP A 409 6.92 -22.60 0.07
CA ASP A 409 7.40 -23.37 1.23
C ASP A 409 7.94 -22.50 2.38
N GLY A 410 7.96 -21.17 2.21
CA GLY A 410 8.46 -20.21 3.19
C GLY A 410 9.98 -20.20 3.35
N SER A 411 10.73 -20.96 2.54
CA SER A 411 12.18 -21.11 2.71
C SER A 411 12.98 -19.88 2.29
N LYS A 412 12.40 -18.97 1.51
CA LYS A 412 13.04 -17.75 0.98
C LYS A 412 12.03 -16.61 0.85
N ILE A 413 12.51 -15.39 1.03
CA ILE A 413 11.81 -14.14 0.73
C ILE A 413 12.54 -13.45 -0.43
N LEU A 414 11.78 -12.92 -1.37
CA LEU A 414 12.24 -12.19 -2.53
C LEU A 414 11.78 -10.74 -2.35
N MET A 415 12.73 -9.83 -2.22
CA MET A 415 12.45 -8.41 -1.96
C MET A 415 13.06 -7.54 -3.07
N PRO A 416 12.23 -6.91 -3.91
CA PRO A 416 12.70 -5.89 -4.85
C PRO A 416 13.22 -4.65 -4.10
N SER A 417 14.26 -4.00 -4.62
CA SER A 417 14.76 -2.71 -4.11
C SER A 417 15.50 -1.94 -5.20
N HIS A 418 15.80 -0.67 -4.98
CA HIS A 418 16.45 0.17 -6.01
C HIS A 418 17.51 1.13 -5.45
N ARG A 419 18.51 1.47 -6.26
CA ARG A 419 19.50 2.50 -5.96
C ARG A 419 19.73 3.36 -7.19
N GLY A 420 19.14 4.56 -7.19
CA GLY A 420 19.06 5.38 -8.39
C GLY A 420 18.34 4.59 -9.50
N PRO A 421 18.88 4.55 -10.74
CA PRO A 421 18.23 3.85 -11.86
C PRO A 421 18.44 2.33 -11.86
N THR A 422 19.12 1.78 -10.84
CA THR A 422 19.43 0.34 -10.78
C THR A 422 18.47 -0.34 -9.82
N ALA A 423 17.73 -1.34 -10.31
CA ALA A 423 16.91 -2.20 -9.47
C ALA A 423 17.61 -3.52 -9.14
N TYR A 424 17.20 -4.10 -8.00
CA TYR A 424 17.73 -5.33 -7.45
C TYR A 424 16.58 -6.22 -6.97
N LEU A 425 16.80 -7.54 -7.00
CA LEU A 425 15.99 -8.51 -6.28
C LEU A 425 16.88 -9.25 -5.28
N ASP A 426 16.62 -9.04 -3.99
CA ASP A 426 17.34 -9.72 -2.92
C ASP A 426 16.60 -11.00 -2.53
N ILE A 427 17.32 -12.13 -2.51
CA ILE A 427 16.80 -13.44 -2.10
C ILE A 427 17.35 -13.74 -0.71
N ILE A 428 16.45 -13.87 0.27
CA ILE A 428 16.77 -13.85 1.70
C ILE A 428 16.28 -15.14 2.34
N ASP A 429 17.10 -15.75 3.20
CA ASP A 429 16.68 -16.86 4.06
C ASP A 429 16.08 -16.28 5.36
N PRO A 430 14.77 -16.46 5.60
CA PRO A 430 14.12 -15.90 6.79
C PRO A 430 14.56 -16.57 8.09
N GLY A 431 15.04 -17.82 8.04
CA GLY A 431 15.52 -18.55 9.20
C GLY A 431 16.82 -17.94 9.74
N THR A 432 17.77 -17.69 8.85
CA THR A 432 19.10 -17.17 9.21
C THR A 432 19.23 -15.65 9.11
N GLY A 433 18.30 -14.96 8.43
CA GLY A 433 18.39 -13.52 8.16
C GLY A 433 19.47 -13.17 7.13
N ASN A 434 20.04 -14.18 6.45
CA ASN A 434 21.10 -13.96 5.48
C ASN A 434 20.52 -13.64 4.11
N LYS A 435 21.08 -12.61 3.47
CA LYS A 435 20.91 -12.40 2.04
C LYS A 435 21.70 -13.46 1.26
N LEU A 436 21.00 -14.41 0.67
CA LEU A 436 21.58 -15.53 -0.09
C LEU A 436 22.11 -15.07 -1.44
N LYS A 437 21.35 -14.20 -2.12
CA LYS A 437 21.67 -13.65 -3.45
C LYS A 437 21.13 -12.23 -3.58
N THR A 438 21.79 -11.47 -4.45
CA THR A 438 21.29 -10.20 -4.98
C THR A 438 21.36 -10.31 -6.50
N VAL A 439 20.22 -10.12 -7.15
CA VAL A 439 20.10 -10.11 -8.60
C VAL A 439 20.02 -8.67 -9.05
N THR A 440 20.94 -8.19 -9.88
CA THR A 440 20.79 -6.90 -10.55
C THR A 440 19.80 -7.08 -11.70
N LEU A 441 18.69 -6.35 -11.64
CA LEU A 441 17.61 -6.46 -12.61
C LEU A 441 17.94 -5.74 -13.91
N SER A 442 17.26 -6.12 -14.99
CA SER A 442 17.53 -5.60 -16.33
C SER A 442 16.98 -4.19 -16.56
N GLY A 443 16.09 -3.69 -15.69
CA GLY A 443 15.44 -2.37 -15.74
C GLY A 443 15.23 -1.75 -14.35
N MET A 444 14.38 -0.73 -14.26
CA MET A 444 13.92 -0.08 -13.04
C MET A 444 12.65 -0.77 -12.52
N LEU A 445 12.36 -0.62 -11.22
CA LEU A 445 11.06 -1.02 -10.67
C LEU A 445 9.99 -0.01 -11.09
N GLN A 446 8.74 -0.45 -11.06
CA GLN A 446 7.56 0.36 -11.25
C GLN A 446 6.80 0.37 -9.91
N GLU A 447 6.25 1.52 -9.50
CA GLU A 447 5.43 1.61 -8.28
C GLU A 447 4.19 0.72 -8.42
N HIS A 448 3.81 0.03 -7.33
CA HIS A 448 2.65 -0.87 -7.28
C HIS A 448 2.73 -2.02 -8.29
N VAL A 449 3.94 -2.50 -8.60
CA VAL A 449 4.12 -3.63 -9.52
C VAL A 449 5.05 -4.66 -8.93
N ASP A 450 4.49 -5.84 -8.80
CA ASP A 450 4.89 -6.75 -7.76
C ASP A 450 5.65 -7.96 -8.33
N VAL A 451 6.49 -8.58 -7.49
CA VAL A 451 7.23 -9.78 -7.91
C VAL A 451 6.32 -11.00 -7.86
N GLN A 452 6.31 -11.83 -8.92
CA GLN A 452 5.54 -13.06 -8.94
C GLN A 452 6.42 -14.30 -8.76
N VAL A 453 5.92 -15.32 -8.07
CA VAL A 453 6.66 -16.57 -7.81
C VAL A 453 5.86 -17.77 -8.29
N SER A 454 6.51 -18.70 -8.98
CA SER A 454 5.90 -19.95 -9.43
C SER A 454 5.42 -20.82 -8.26
N GLU A 455 4.37 -21.63 -8.46
CA GLU A 455 3.86 -22.57 -7.43
C GLU A 455 4.92 -23.52 -6.86
N ASP A 456 5.94 -23.88 -7.65
CA ASP A 456 7.03 -24.73 -7.19
C ASP A 456 8.14 -23.97 -6.47
N GLY A 457 8.03 -22.63 -6.35
CA GLY A 457 8.98 -21.74 -5.69
C GLY A 457 10.33 -21.61 -6.40
N LYS A 458 10.49 -22.17 -7.61
CA LYS A 458 11.80 -22.21 -8.31
C LYS A 458 12.06 -21.02 -9.20
N THR A 459 11.01 -20.37 -9.69
CA THR A 459 11.12 -19.27 -10.65
C THR A 459 10.41 -18.04 -10.11
N ALA A 460 11.07 -16.89 -10.24
CA ALA A 460 10.46 -15.59 -10.00
C ALA A 460 10.32 -14.84 -11.33
N TYR A 461 9.27 -14.04 -11.43
CA TYR A 461 8.96 -13.19 -12.56
C TYR A 461 8.89 -11.76 -12.05
N MET A 462 9.86 -10.95 -12.42
CA MET A 462 9.94 -9.55 -11.98
C MET A 462 9.63 -8.64 -13.17
N PRO A 463 8.49 -7.94 -13.15
CA PRO A 463 8.26 -6.84 -14.07
C PRO A 463 9.25 -5.71 -13.80
N VAL A 464 9.89 -5.22 -14.86
CA VAL A 464 10.80 -4.07 -14.79
C VAL A 464 10.60 -3.15 -15.98
N THR A 465 10.84 -1.86 -15.79
CA THR A 465 10.65 -0.84 -16.81
C THR A 465 11.97 -0.26 -17.32
N LYS A 466 12.00 0.09 -18.59
CA LYS A 466 12.97 1.01 -19.20
C LYS A 466 12.18 2.14 -19.87
N PRO A 467 12.79 3.31 -20.10
CA PRO A 467 12.11 4.40 -20.80
C PRO A 467 11.35 3.92 -22.06
N GLY A 468 10.02 3.97 -22.00
CA GLY A 468 9.11 3.56 -23.07
C GLY A 468 8.91 2.06 -23.31
N ARG A 469 9.49 1.15 -22.49
CA ARG A 469 9.31 -0.31 -22.61
C ARG A 469 9.43 -1.05 -21.29
N GLY A 470 8.42 -1.85 -20.98
CA GLY A 470 8.42 -2.87 -19.93
C GLY A 470 9.15 -4.14 -20.36
N LYS A 471 9.56 -4.92 -19.38
CA LYS A 471 10.24 -6.20 -19.50
C LYS A 471 9.79 -7.11 -18.36
N ILE A 472 9.93 -8.42 -18.55
CA ILE A 472 9.87 -9.40 -17.46
C ILE A 472 11.23 -10.09 -17.36
N ASP A 473 11.87 -9.99 -16.19
CA ASP A 473 13.02 -10.80 -15.85
C ASP A 473 12.53 -12.12 -15.23
N ILE A 474 12.91 -13.24 -15.86
CA ILE A 474 12.65 -14.60 -15.38
C ILE A 474 13.89 -15.06 -14.63
N ILE A 475 13.75 -15.27 -13.33
CA ILE A 475 14.87 -15.47 -12.41
C ILE A 475 14.77 -16.85 -11.79
N ASP A 476 15.87 -17.61 -11.82
CA ASP A 476 16.00 -18.85 -11.07
C ASP A 476 16.30 -18.52 -9.60
N VAL A 477 15.37 -18.87 -8.71
CA VAL A 477 15.41 -18.48 -7.30
C VAL A 477 16.60 -19.13 -6.57
N ALA A 478 17.00 -20.34 -6.96
CA ALA A 478 18.08 -21.06 -6.30
C ALA A 478 19.47 -20.46 -6.62
N SER A 479 19.73 -20.16 -7.88
CA SER A 479 21.00 -19.59 -8.34
C SER A 479 21.06 -18.06 -8.20
N GLY A 480 19.91 -17.37 -8.19
CA GLY A 480 19.83 -15.92 -8.25
C GLY A 480 20.29 -15.37 -9.60
N SER A 481 20.05 -16.10 -10.68
CA SER A 481 20.46 -15.70 -12.04
C SER A 481 19.23 -15.40 -12.88
N ILE A 482 19.29 -14.33 -13.67
CA ILE A 482 18.30 -14.07 -14.73
C ILE A 482 18.48 -15.14 -15.80
N LEU A 483 17.50 -16.05 -15.91
CA LEU A 483 17.44 -17.06 -16.94
C LEU A 483 17.15 -16.42 -18.30
N LYS A 484 16.28 -15.43 -18.31
CA LYS A 484 15.83 -14.74 -19.51
C LYS A 484 15.17 -13.41 -19.17
N THR A 485 15.34 -12.43 -20.05
CA THR A 485 14.55 -11.19 -20.05
C THR A 485 13.66 -11.20 -21.28
N ILE A 486 12.38 -10.92 -21.11
CA ILE A 486 11.40 -10.82 -22.19
C ILE A 486 11.03 -9.34 -22.35
N ASP A 487 11.18 -8.81 -23.56
CA ASP A 487 10.68 -7.48 -23.90
C ASP A 487 9.15 -7.51 -24.01
N LEU A 488 8.49 -6.57 -23.32
CA LEU A 488 7.05 -6.34 -23.45
C LEU A 488 6.77 -5.34 -24.57
N LYS A 489 5.49 -5.25 -24.94
CA LYS A 489 5.07 -4.45 -26.09
C LYS A 489 5.16 -2.96 -25.81
N ALA A 490 4.83 -2.52 -24.60
CA ALA A 490 4.86 -1.13 -24.16
C ALA A 490 5.41 -1.02 -22.72
N GLY A 491 5.32 0.15 -22.08
CA GLY A 491 5.77 0.39 -20.69
C GLY A 491 4.87 -0.30 -19.67
N LEU A 492 5.39 -0.64 -18.50
CA LEU A 492 4.53 -1.06 -17.39
C LEU A 492 3.60 0.11 -17.01
N LYS A 493 2.45 -0.22 -16.43
CA LYS A 493 1.52 0.75 -15.88
C LYS A 493 1.61 0.66 -14.36
N ASP A 494 1.63 1.80 -13.70
CA ASP A 494 1.59 1.90 -12.24
C ASP A 494 0.38 1.11 -11.74
N ASP A 495 0.60 0.30 -10.71
CA ASP A 495 -0.48 -0.41 -10.02
C ASP A 495 -1.24 -1.36 -10.94
N VAL A 496 -0.49 -2.02 -11.84
CA VAL A 496 -1.06 -3.04 -12.72
C VAL A 496 -0.14 -4.24 -12.75
N ASP A 497 -0.65 -5.30 -12.16
CA ASP A 497 0.16 -6.37 -11.66
C ASP A 497 0.23 -7.55 -12.64
N ALA A 498 1.31 -8.33 -12.56
CA ALA A 498 1.51 -9.43 -13.50
C ALA A 498 0.68 -10.66 -13.08
N LEU A 499 -0.32 -11.02 -13.87
CA LEU A 499 -1.21 -12.13 -13.54
C LEU A 499 -0.58 -13.49 -13.86
N LEU A 500 -0.22 -14.24 -12.80
CA LEU A 500 0.18 -15.64 -12.93
C LEU A 500 -1.07 -16.52 -13.03
N THR A 501 -1.14 -17.30 -14.11
CA THR A 501 -2.31 -18.13 -14.41
C THR A 501 -1.93 -19.58 -14.63
N ILE A 502 -2.76 -20.47 -14.08
CA ILE A 502 -2.47 -21.90 -14.03
C ILE A 502 -3.72 -22.65 -14.47
N ASN A 503 -3.58 -23.50 -15.46
CA ASN A 503 -4.62 -24.25 -16.14
C ASN A 503 -5.75 -23.41 -16.77
N THR A 504 -5.70 -22.08 -16.69
CA THR A 504 -6.68 -21.22 -17.33
C THR A 504 -6.57 -21.28 -18.87
N LYS A 505 -7.73 -21.16 -19.51
CA LYS A 505 -7.83 -20.88 -20.96
C LYS A 505 -8.49 -19.54 -21.24
N LYS A 506 -8.96 -18.84 -20.19
CA LYS A 506 -9.70 -17.59 -20.29
C LYS A 506 -9.14 -16.57 -19.32
N LEU A 507 -8.83 -15.40 -19.85
CA LEU A 507 -8.35 -14.23 -19.13
C LEU A 507 -9.24 -13.06 -19.55
N ALA A 508 -9.52 -12.15 -18.62
CA ALA A 508 -10.15 -10.88 -18.92
C ALA A 508 -9.25 -9.75 -18.47
N VAL A 509 -9.17 -8.72 -19.30
CA VAL A 509 -8.41 -7.50 -19.02
C VAL A 509 -9.29 -6.31 -19.32
N SER A 510 -9.32 -5.36 -18.40
CA SER A 510 -10.04 -4.11 -18.54
C SER A 510 -9.13 -3.04 -19.13
N SER A 511 -9.69 -2.18 -20.00
CA SER A 511 -9.01 -0.99 -20.52
C SER A 511 -10.02 0.12 -20.76
N SER A 512 -9.57 1.37 -20.75
CA SER A 512 -10.41 2.54 -20.93
C SER A 512 -9.85 3.52 -21.95
N SER A 513 -10.74 4.12 -22.73
CA SER A 513 -10.43 5.33 -23.52
C SER A 513 -11.52 6.36 -23.25
N ARG A 514 -12.39 6.63 -24.24
CA ARG A 514 -13.66 7.35 -24.00
C ARG A 514 -14.74 6.45 -23.40
N VAL A 515 -14.56 5.14 -23.51
CA VAL A 515 -15.39 4.07 -22.97
C VAL A 515 -14.46 2.93 -22.54
N ALA A 516 -14.91 2.16 -21.57
CA ALA A 516 -14.24 0.98 -21.07
C ALA A 516 -14.51 -0.24 -21.96
N TYR A 517 -13.56 -1.16 -21.93
CA TYR A 517 -13.62 -2.44 -22.63
C TYR A 517 -13.14 -3.54 -21.71
N VAL A 518 -13.74 -4.72 -21.83
CA VAL A 518 -13.17 -5.97 -21.34
C VAL A 518 -12.76 -6.79 -22.57
N ASP A 519 -11.46 -7.06 -22.69
CA ASP A 519 -10.92 -7.96 -23.71
C ASP A 519 -10.86 -9.38 -23.12
N VAL A 520 -11.78 -10.25 -23.55
CA VAL A 520 -11.81 -11.66 -23.13
C VAL A 520 -10.90 -12.47 -24.03
N ILE A 521 -9.76 -12.92 -23.49
CA ILE A 521 -8.74 -13.68 -24.20
C ILE A 521 -9.00 -15.17 -23.99
N THR A 522 -8.91 -15.93 -25.08
CA THR A 522 -9.12 -17.38 -25.10
C THR A 522 -7.93 -18.08 -25.74
N ASN A 523 -7.66 -19.32 -25.30
CA ASN A 523 -6.50 -20.12 -25.69
C ASN A 523 -5.16 -19.53 -25.24
N ALA A 524 -5.13 -18.90 -24.06
CA ALA A 524 -3.88 -18.72 -23.35
C ALA A 524 -3.23 -20.09 -23.06
N PRO A 525 -1.88 -20.17 -22.99
CA PRO A 525 -1.19 -21.36 -22.51
C PRO A 525 -1.71 -21.78 -21.13
N SER A 526 -1.68 -23.09 -20.82
CA SER A 526 -2.13 -23.58 -19.51
C SER A 526 -1.22 -23.13 -18.36
N LYS A 527 -0.03 -22.63 -18.64
CA LYS A 527 0.84 -21.99 -17.65
C LYS A 527 1.35 -20.71 -18.27
N SER A 528 0.74 -19.59 -17.91
CA SER A 528 1.10 -18.31 -18.48
C SER A 528 1.25 -17.24 -17.42
N LEU A 529 2.18 -16.32 -17.69
CA LEU A 529 2.23 -15.03 -17.03
C LEU A 529 1.65 -14.01 -18.01
N THR A 530 0.71 -13.21 -17.54
CA THR A 530 0.13 -12.11 -18.30
C THR A 530 0.69 -10.81 -17.75
N ALA A 531 1.31 -10.01 -18.60
CA ALA A 531 1.75 -8.68 -18.24
C ALA A 531 0.91 -7.65 -19.01
N LEU A 532 0.46 -6.62 -18.30
CA LEU A 532 -0.30 -5.51 -18.86
C LEU A 532 0.66 -4.33 -19.04
N THR A 533 0.65 -3.74 -20.24
CA THR A 533 1.52 -2.60 -20.55
C THR A 533 0.75 -1.47 -21.24
N SER A 534 1.19 -0.23 -21.06
CA SER A 534 0.61 0.97 -21.64
C SER A 534 1.63 1.72 -22.50
N GLY A 535 1.17 2.28 -23.62
CA GLY A 535 1.97 3.19 -24.43
C GLY A 535 1.14 4.03 -25.41
N MET A 536 1.43 5.34 -25.50
CA MET A 536 0.80 6.29 -26.43
C MET A 536 -0.74 6.21 -26.45
N GLY A 537 -1.40 6.02 -25.30
CA GLY A 537 -2.85 5.94 -25.18
C GLY A 537 -3.45 4.60 -25.63
N THR A 538 -2.64 3.54 -25.70
CA THR A 538 -3.08 2.17 -26.01
C THR A 538 -2.44 1.19 -25.03
N GLY A 539 -3.28 0.41 -24.37
CA GLY A 539 -2.87 -0.71 -23.54
C GLY A 539 -2.55 -1.94 -24.37
N TYR A 540 -1.77 -2.85 -23.81
CA TYR A 540 -1.39 -4.11 -24.41
C TYR A 540 -1.43 -5.22 -23.38
N VAL A 541 -1.73 -6.42 -23.85
CA VAL A 541 -1.60 -7.67 -23.09
C VAL A 541 -0.50 -8.49 -23.71
N ASP A 542 0.53 -8.77 -22.92
CA ASP A 542 1.63 -9.66 -23.28
C ASP A 542 1.46 -10.97 -22.51
N ILE A 543 1.33 -12.08 -23.24
CA ILE A 543 1.19 -13.42 -22.65
C ILE A 543 2.49 -14.18 -22.85
N ILE A 544 3.07 -14.65 -21.75
CA ILE A 544 4.31 -15.42 -21.72
C ILE A 544 3.96 -16.87 -21.40
N ASP A 545 4.36 -17.81 -22.28
CA ASP A 545 4.25 -19.25 -21.99
C ASP A 545 5.39 -19.63 -21.04
N LEU A 546 5.03 -20.03 -19.82
CA LEU A 546 5.97 -20.39 -18.76
C LEU A 546 6.64 -21.75 -19.00
N SER A 547 6.08 -22.58 -19.88
CA SER A 547 6.67 -23.88 -20.23
C SER A 547 7.91 -23.71 -21.10
N SER A 548 7.92 -22.69 -21.96
CA SER A 548 9.02 -22.35 -22.85
C SER A 548 9.77 -21.08 -22.46
N ASN A 549 9.28 -20.34 -21.45
CA ASN A 549 9.76 -19.02 -21.07
C ASN A 549 9.86 -18.09 -22.29
N THR A 550 8.85 -18.06 -23.16
CA THR A 550 8.83 -17.22 -24.37
C THR A 550 7.55 -16.40 -24.41
N LEU A 551 7.64 -15.18 -24.95
CA LEU A 551 6.46 -14.41 -25.34
C LEU A 551 5.63 -15.25 -26.32
N PHE A 552 4.45 -15.68 -25.88
CA PHE A 552 3.50 -16.45 -26.66
C PHE A 552 2.78 -15.55 -27.67
N GLY A 553 2.46 -14.33 -27.25
CA GLY A 553 1.91 -13.30 -28.12
C GLY A 553 1.59 -12.01 -27.37
N SER A 554 1.41 -10.94 -28.14
CA SER A 554 1.00 -9.63 -27.65
C SER A 554 -0.28 -9.20 -28.36
N MET A 555 -1.10 -8.43 -27.67
CA MET A 555 -2.38 -7.93 -28.19
C MET A 555 -2.60 -6.49 -27.77
N GLY A 556 -3.02 -5.63 -28.69
CA GLY A 556 -3.45 -4.27 -28.35
C GLY A 556 -4.87 -4.25 -27.82
N LEU A 557 -5.08 -3.55 -26.72
CA LEU A 557 -6.37 -3.33 -26.06
C LEU A 557 -7.20 -2.26 -26.77
N GLY A 558 -8.45 -2.10 -26.36
CA GLY A 558 -9.39 -1.14 -26.95
C GLY A 558 -9.17 0.30 -26.50
N GLY A 559 -8.53 0.46 -25.36
CA GLY A 559 -8.11 1.74 -24.80
C GLY A 559 -6.77 1.60 -24.09
N ASP A 560 -6.45 2.59 -23.27
CA ASP A 560 -5.33 2.56 -22.36
C ASP A 560 -5.65 1.76 -21.09
N LEU A 561 -4.62 1.38 -20.33
CA LEU A 561 -4.82 0.82 -18.99
C LEU A 561 -5.10 1.95 -18.00
N THR A 562 -5.96 1.67 -17.03
CA THR A 562 -6.18 2.52 -15.87
C THR A 562 -5.29 2.01 -14.73
N ALA A 563 -4.72 2.91 -13.91
CA ALA A 563 -3.91 2.50 -12.76
C ALA A 563 -4.80 1.78 -11.73
N GLY A 564 -4.27 0.76 -11.06
CA GLY A 564 -4.97 -0.10 -10.10
C GLY A 564 -5.97 -1.06 -10.73
N VAL A 565 -6.11 -1.10 -12.06
CA VAL A 565 -7.08 -1.99 -12.70
C VAL A 565 -6.39 -3.20 -13.30
N ASP A 566 -6.43 -4.29 -12.54
CA ASP A 566 -5.80 -5.55 -12.84
C ASP A 566 -6.60 -6.43 -13.80
N GLY A 567 -5.90 -7.45 -14.29
CA GLY A 567 -6.51 -8.54 -15.05
C GLY A 567 -7.08 -9.60 -14.12
N THR A 568 -8.14 -10.29 -14.56
CA THR A 568 -8.70 -11.42 -13.79
C THR A 568 -8.76 -12.70 -14.63
N SER A 569 -8.62 -13.85 -13.96
CA SER A 569 -8.70 -15.18 -14.56
C SER A 569 -9.47 -16.12 -13.64
N GLY A 570 -10.19 -17.07 -14.24
CA GLY A 570 -10.94 -18.06 -13.47
C GLY A 570 -10.06 -19.09 -12.74
N GLU A 571 -8.76 -19.14 -13.04
CA GLU A 571 -7.77 -20.00 -12.37
C GLU A 571 -6.46 -19.22 -12.20
N LEU A 572 -6.42 -18.44 -11.11
CA LEU A 572 -5.20 -17.80 -10.63
C LEU A 572 -4.36 -18.80 -9.83
N ALA A 573 -3.05 -18.61 -9.82
CA ALA A 573 -2.20 -19.30 -8.86
C ALA A 573 -2.59 -18.84 -7.45
N SER A 574 -2.49 -19.70 -6.45
CA SER A 574 -2.62 -19.27 -5.04
C SER A 574 -1.52 -18.28 -4.63
N THR A 575 -0.45 -18.18 -5.44
CA THR A 575 0.62 -17.22 -5.28
C THR A 575 0.40 -15.93 -6.04
N THR A 576 -0.63 -15.81 -6.89
CA THR A 576 -0.96 -14.52 -7.51
C THR A 576 -1.56 -13.64 -6.41
N PRO A 577 -1.12 -12.39 -6.22
CA PRO A 577 -1.82 -11.46 -5.34
C PRO A 577 -3.27 -11.44 -5.80
N HIS A 578 -4.17 -11.62 -4.85
CA HIS A 578 -5.59 -11.49 -5.11
C HIS A 578 -5.93 -10.03 -4.88
N TYR A 579 -6.71 -9.46 -5.81
CA TYR A 579 -7.52 -8.24 -5.70
C TYR A 579 -6.84 -7.14 -4.92
N ASP A 580 -6.25 -6.19 -5.67
CA ASP A 580 -5.60 -4.98 -5.16
C ASP A 580 -4.69 -5.22 -3.92
N GLU A 581 -3.86 -4.28 -3.49
CA GLU A 581 -3.08 -4.49 -2.25
C GLU A 581 -3.98 -4.35 -1.00
N ASP A 582 -5.24 -3.93 -1.19
CA ASP A 582 -6.22 -3.50 -0.18
C ASP A 582 -7.47 -4.39 -0.03
N MET A 583 -7.63 -5.50 -0.76
CA MET A 583 -8.68 -6.49 -0.44
C MET A 583 -8.15 -7.71 0.32
N VAL A 584 -8.03 -7.59 1.65
CA VAL A 584 -7.78 -8.73 2.55
C VAL A 584 -9.04 -9.59 2.72
N VAL A 585 -9.32 -10.44 1.73
CA VAL A 585 -10.08 -11.68 1.96
C VAL A 585 -9.09 -12.84 1.92
N GLU A 586 -8.32 -13.01 3.00
CA GLU A 586 -7.60 -14.25 3.29
C GLU A 586 -8.64 -15.37 3.51
N GLY A 587 -9.20 -15.87 2.42
CA GLY A 587 -9.85 -17.17 2.41
C GLY A 587 -8.80 -18.16 2.86
N THR A 588 -9.04 -18.82 4.00
CA THR A 588 -8.17 -19.88 4.50
C THR A 588 -7.78 -20.76 3.34
N ASP A 589 -6.51 -20.74 2.99
CA ASP A 589 -5.94 -21.62 1.97
C ASP A 589 -6.37 -23.03 2.37
N THR A 590 -7.35 -23.59 1.64
CA THR A 590 -7.94 -24.88 1.99
C THR A 590 -6.90 -25.93 1.68
N THR A 591 -5.92 -26.08 2.58
CA THR A 591 -5.09 -27.25 2.68
C THR A 591 -6.05 -28.41 2.79
N THR A 592 -6.19 -29.12 1.68
CA THR A 592 -7.12 -30.25 1.56
C THR A 592 -6.54 -31.38 2.40
N THR A 593 -6.79 -31.32 3.71
CA THR A 593 -6.54 -32.43 4.62
C THR A 593 -7.55 -33.50 4.23
N THR A 594 -7.08 -34.46 3.43
CA THR A 594 -7.84 -35.65 3.05
C THR A 594 -8.01 -36.52 4.29
N TYR A 595 -9.07 -36.26 5.06
CA TYR A 595 -9.53 -37.22 6.05
C TYR A 595 -10.09 -38.46 5.32
N PRO A 596 -9.76 -39.69 5.76
CA PRO A 596 -10.37 -40.89 5.21
C PRO A 596 -11.89 -40.85 5.45
N PRO A 597 -12.69 -41.36 4.50
CA PRO A 597 -14.15 -41.22 4.53
C PRO A 597 -14.72 -41.89 5.77
N THR A 598 -15.23 -41.07 6.70
CA THR A 598 -15.97 -41.56 7.86
C THR A 598 -17.31 -42.06 7.37
N THR A 599 -17.49 -43.39 7.38
CA THR A 599 -18.74 -44.04 6.98
C THR A 599 -19.82 -43.74 8.02
N SER A 600 -20.61 -42.69 7.81
CA SER A 600 -21.74 -42.37 8.66
C SER A 600 -22.92 -43.29 8.32
N THR A 601 -23.18 -44.25 9.20
CA THR A 601 -24.36 -45.12 9.12
C THR A 601 -25.58 -44.31 9.56
N VAL A 602 -26.45 -43.93 8.62
CA VAL A 602 -27.72 -43.25 8.90
C VAL A 602 -28.68 -44.23 9.59
N VAL A 603 -28.79 -44.13 10.91
CA VAL A 603 -29.90 -44.75 11.66
C VAL A 603 -31.07 -43.76 11.62
N SER A 604 -32.03 -44.01 10.73
CA SER A 604 -33.33 -43.32 10.77
C SER A 604 -34.08 -43.72 12.04
N SER A 605 -34.28 -42.77 12.96
CA SER A 605 -35.24 -42.90 14.05
C SER A 605 -36.42 -41.98 13.75
N THR A 606 -37.60 -42.58 13.58
CA THR A 606 -38.85 -41.88 13.32
C THR A 606 -39.50 -41.52 14.65
N THR A 607 -39.45 -40.25 15.04
CA THR A 607 -40.15 -39.76 16.23
C THR A 607 -41.50 -39.17 15.81
N THR A 608 -42.59 -39.87 16.09
CA THR A 608 -43.96 -39.40 15.86
C THR A 608 -44.39 -38.52 17.03
N THR A 609 -44.50 -37.21 16.81
CA THR A 609 -45.04 -36.26 17.80
C THR A 609 -46.51 -36.00 17.50
N THR A 610 -47.41 -36.58 18.29
CA THR A 610 -48.84 -36.24 18.30
C THR A 610 -49.09 -34.96 19.09
N VAL A 611 -49.63 -33.94 18.44
CA VAL A 611 -50.06 -32.68 19.07
C VAL A 611 -51.56 -32.76 19.39
N PRO A 612 -52.01 -32.52 20.64
CA PRO A 612 -53.42 -32.52 20.98
C PRO A 612 -54.11 -31.20 20.61
N TRP A 613 -55.27 -31.32 19.97
CA TRP A 613 -56.19 -30.22 19.66
C TRP A 613 -56.84 -29.64 20.93
N THR A 614 -56.80 -28.31 21.08
CA THR A 614 -57.69 -27.55 21.96
C THR A 614 -58.57 -26.62 21.12
N PRO A 615 -59.91 -26.60 21.32
CA PRO A 615 -60.79 -25.72 20.57
C PRO A 615 -60.78 -24.29 21.13
N VAL A 616 -60.60 -23.32 20.25
CA VAL A 616 -60.71 -21.89 20.55
C VAL A 616 -62.16 -21.44 20.29
N THR A 617 -62.79 -20.90 21.32
CA THR A 617 -64.12 -20.29 21.29
C THR A 617 -64.01 -18.83 20.83
N THR A 618 -64.63 -18.49 19.70
CA THR A 618 -64.67 -17.10 19.21
C THR A 618 -65.99 -16.43 19.58
N THR A 619 -65.92 -15.33 20.34
CA THR A 619 -67.05 -14.50 20.73
C THR A 619 -67.40 -13.51 19.61
N THR A 620 -68.67 -13.46 19.20
CA THR A 620 -69.20 -12.55 18.17
C THR A 620 -69.86 -11.32 18.80
N ILE A 621 -69.49 -10.14 18.31
CA ILE A 621 -70.24 -8.86 18.35
C ILE A 621 -70.14 -8.36 16.90
N GLY A 622 -71.16 -8.16 16.08
CA GLY A 622 -72.54 -7.74 16.32
C GLY A 622 -72.68 -6.31 15.79
N ASP A 623 -72.97 -6.15 14.49
CA ASP A 623 -73.89 -5.10 13.97
C ASP A 623 -74.23 -5.30 12.48
N ILE A 624 -75.38 -4.73 12.10
CA ILE A 624 -76.35 -5.13 11.07
C ILE A 624 -76.25 -4.19 9.84
N ILE A 625 -76.40 -4.63 8.58
CA ILE A 625 -77.54 -4.38 7.62
C ILE A 625 -77.10 -4.76 6.17
N PRO A 626 -78.01 -5.18 5.27
CA PRO A 626 -77.80 -6.36 4.42
C PRO A 626 -77.61 -6.08 2.93
N THR A 627 -76.99 -7.03 2.22
CA THR A 627 -77.08 -7.14 0.76
C THR A 627 -77.43 -8.57 0.35
N THR A 628 -78.60 -8.68 -0.29
CA THR A 628 -79.16 -9.87 -0.94
C THR A 628 -78.24 -10.40 -2.04
N THR A 629 -77.87 -11.68 -1.95
CA THR A 629 -77.25 -12.45 -3.04
C THR A 629 -78.29 -13.31 -3.73
N VAL A 630 -78.40 -13.16 -5.06
CA VAL A 630 -79.07 -14.11 -5.97
C VAL A 630 -77.95 -14.92 -6.64
N PRO A 631 -78.00 -16.27 -6.65
CA PRO A 631 -77.00 -17.08 -7.33
C PRO A 631 -77.38 -17.35 -8.78
N GLY A 632 -76.44 -17.11 -9.70
CA GLY A 632 -76.49 -17.66 -11.05
C GLY A 632 -76.49 -16.60 -12.16
N GLN A 633 -75.33 -16.03 -12.45
CA GLN A 633 -75.07 -15.50 -13.79
C GLN A 633 -73.58 -15.56 -14.11
N VAL A 634 -73.25 -16.29 -15.18
CA VAL A 634 -71.93 -16.32 -15.80
C VAL A 634 -71.75 -15.00 -16.54
N THR A 635 -70.72 -14.24 -16.18
CA THR A 635 -70.32 -13.03 -16.90
C THR A 635 -68.91 -13.20 -17.42
N THR A 636 -68.79 -13.23 -18.74
CA THR A 636 -67.54 -13.20 -19.49
C THR A 636 -67.02 -11.77 -19.48
N THR A 637 -65.82 -11.54 -18.93
CA THR A 637 -65.18 -10.21 -18.96
C THR A 637 -64.16 -10.17 -20.09
N THR A 638 -64.50 -9.46 -21.16
CA THR A 638 -63.56 -8.95 -22.17
C THR A 638 -62.82 -7.74 -21.58
N LEU A 639 -61.49 -7.78 -21.55
CA LEU A 639 -60.66 -6.60 -21.31
C LEU A 639 -60.71 -5.72 -22.57
N GLU A 640 -61.26 -4.51 -22.44
CA GLU A 640 -61.05 -3.41 -23.39
C GLU A 640 -59.88 -2.56 -22.90
N ASP A 641 -58.93 -2.29 -23.81
CA ASP A 641 -57.82 -1.36 -23.62
C ASP A 641 -58.36 0.06 -23.39
N ILE A 642 -58.16 0.58 -22.17
CA ILE A 642 -58.36 2.01 -21.87
C ILE A 642 -57.03 2.71 -22.13
N THR A 643 -56.93 3.38 -23.27
CA THR A 643 -55.88 4.37 -23.54
C THR A 643 -56.21 5.64 -22.76
N GLN A 644 -55.53 5.90 -21.65
CA GLN A 644 -55.56 7.19 -20.97
C GLN A 644 -54.59 8.14 -21.67
N THR A 645 -55.14 9.11 -22.40
CA THR A 645 -54.41 10.28 -22.90
C THR A 645 -54.44 11.35 -21.80
N THR A 646 -53.33 11.54 -21.09
CA THR A 646 -53.15 12.67 -20.18
C THR A 646 -52.71 13.89 -20.99
N THR A 647 -53.59 14.88 -21.14
CA THR A 647 -53.23 16.21 -21.66
C THR A 647 -52.81 17.09 -20.51
N THR A 648 -51.50 17.36 -20.39
CA THR A 648 -50.96 18.33 -19.44
C THR A 648 -50.82 19.68 -20.14
N THR A 649 -51.65 20.64 -19.78
CA THR A 649 -51.51 22.04 -20.20
C THR A 649 -50.41 22.67 -19.35
N ILE A 650 -49.25 22.96 -19.97
CA ILE A 650 -48.16 23.71 -19.33
C ILE A 650 -48.44 25.19 -19.55
N SER A 651 -48.59 25.95 -18.47
CA SER A 651 -48.58 27.41 -18.48
C SER A 651 -47.15 27.90 -18.67
N ASP A 652 -46.95 28.81 -19.63
CA ASP A 652 -45.67 29.43 -19.98
C ASP A 652 -44.96 29.99 -18.74
N ALA A 653 -43.82 29.37 -18.41
CA ALA A 653 -42.83 29.96 -17.52
C ALA A 653 -42.01 30.96 -18.35
N VAL A 654 -41.90 32.18 -17.84
CA VAL A 654 -41.00 33.23 -18.34
C VAL A 654 -39.56 32.71 -18.22
N ILE A 655 -38.93 32.41 -19.36
CA ILE A 655 -37.51 32.03 -19.45
C ILE A 655 -36.69 33.30 -19.70
N THR A 656 -35.83 33.65 -18.75
CA THR A 656 -34.69 34.56 -18.96
C THR A 656 -33.56 33.79 -19.66
N PRO A 657 -32.94 34.29 -20.76
CA PRO A 657 -31.97 33.51 -21.54
C PRO A 657 -30.64 33.31 -20.80
N ARG A 658 -30.08 32.09 -20.90
CA ARG A 658 -28.65 31.80 -20.72
C ARG A 658 -28.10 31.25 -22.05
N CYS A 659 -26.93 31.73 -22.45
CA CYS A 659 -26.25 31.37 -23.69
C CYS A 659 -25.74 29.91 -23.69
N GLY A 660 -25.85 29.26 -24.85
CA GLY A 660 -24.93 28.20 -25.27
C GLY A 660 -25.44 26.76 -25.16
N ASP A 661 -26.42 26.37 -25.99
CA ASP A 661 -26.59 24.97 -26.40
C ASP A 661 -26.81 24.89 -27.92
N GLY A 662 -25.76 24.48 -28.62
CA GLY A 662 -25.78 24.23 -30.06
C GLY A 662 -26.62 23.01 -30.43
N TYR A 663 -27.95 23.13 -30.38
CA TYR A 663 -28.87 22.13 -30.92
C TYR A 663 -29.93 22.76 -31.80
N LEU A 664 -29.59 23.09 -33.05
CA LEU A 664 -30.53 23.07 -34.17
C LEU A 664 -29.77 22.85 -35.50
N SER A 665 -29.56 21.60 -35.87
CA SER A 665 -29.38 21.23 -37.28
C SER A 665 -30.46 20.21 -37.68
N TRP A 666 -31.60 20.74 -38.12
CA TRP A 666 -32.48 20.01 -39.04
C TRP A 666 -31.97 20.24 -40.47
N SER A 667 -32.01 19.20 -41.29
CA SER A 667 -31.33 19.05 -42.58
C SER A 667 -31.93 19.86 -43.75
N GLY A 668 -32.41 21.10 -43.51
CA GLY A 668 -33.19 21.85 -44.51
C GLY A 668 -32.96 23.35 -44.65
N ALA A 669 -32.04 23.98 -43.91
CA ALA A 669 -31.82 25.44 -44.00
C ALA A 669 -30.50 25.82 -44.71
N PRO A 670 -30.55 26.58 -45.82
CA PRO A 670 -29.38 27.22 -46.41
C PRO A 670 -29.12 28.58 -45.73
N GLY A 671 -27.97 28.70 -45.05
CA GLY A 671 -27.50 29.95 -44.45
C GLY A 671 -27.44 29.90 -42.92
N GLY A 672 -26.35 29.37 -42.38
CA GLY A 672 -26.02 29.43 -40.96
C GLY A 672 -24.57 29.89 -40.76
N GLY A 673 -24.39 30.98 -40.01
CA GLY A 673 -23.13 31.52 -39.49
C GLY A 673 -23.47 32.72 -38.62
N SER A 674 -23.44 32.58 -37.29
CA SER A 674 -22.31 32.92 -36.40
C SER A 674 -22.11 34.43 -36.25
N GLU A 675 -22.84 35.03 -35.31
CA GLU A 675 -22.51 36.31 -34.70
C GLU A 675 -21.45 36.04 -33.62
N GLU A 676 -20.20 36.51 -33.83
CA GLU A 676 -19.34 37.18 -32.82
C GLU A 676 -17.93 37.46 -33.40
N CYS A 677 -17.56 38.74 -33.38
CA CYS A 677 -16.24 39.36 -33.53
C CYS A 677 -15.31 38.89 -34.68
N ASP A 678 -15.24 39.69 -35.76
CA ASP A 678 -14.33 39.57 -36.91
C ASP A 678 -13.30 40.73 -36.95
N PRO A 679 -11.99 40.49 -36.86
CA PRO A 679 -10.97 41.43 -37.29
C PRO A 679 -10.57 41.18 -38.76
N ASN A 680 -11.09 42.03 -39.65
CA ASN A 680 -10.81 42.10 -41.08
C ASN A 680 -9.35 41.83 -41.51
N THR A 681 -9.14 40.84 -42.38
CA THR A 681 -8.41 41.00 -43.66
C THR A 681 -9.01 40.10 -44.76
N GLY A 682 -10.11 40.53 -45.37
CA GLY A 682 -10.68 39.90 -46.58
C GLY A 682 -11.69 40.82 -47.28
N PRO A 683 -11.80 40.80 -48.63
CA PRO A 683 -12.52 41.85 -49.38
C PRO A 683 -14.05 41.67 -49.49
N TYR A 684 -14.72 40.93 -48.61
CA TYR A 684 -16.14 40.55 -48.80
C TYR A 684 -17.02 40.65 -47.55
N ASN A 685 -17.11 41.82 -46.90
CA ASN A 685 -18.07 42.05 -45.81
C ASN A 685 -18.10 43.52 -45.36
N ASN A 686 -18.87 44.36 -46.05
CA ASN A 686 -19.23 45.72 -45.61
C ASN A 686 -20.75 45.85 -45.44
N TRP A 687 -21.29 45.41 -44.30
CA TRP A 687 -22.69 45.66 -43.97
C TRP A 687 -22.78 46.68 -42.84
N ASP A 688 -23.58 47.73 -43.06
CA ASP A 688 -23.83 48.81 -42.11
C ASP A 688 -24.59 48.26 -40.88
N GLY A 689 -23.86 47.97 -39.81
CA GLY A 689 -24.45 47.50 -38.54
C GLY A 689 -23.49 46.76 -37.60
N ALA A 690 -22.30 46.36 -38.05
CA ALA A 690 -21.34 45.67 -37.18
C ALA A 690 -20.78 46.62 -36.10
N GLN A 691 -21.02 46.29 -34.84
CA GLN A 691 -20.48 47.02 -33.69
C GLN A 691 -19.16 46.39 -33.24
N VAL A 692 -18.09 47.18 -33.23
CA VAL A 692 -16.73 46.73 -32.88
C VAL A 692 -16.56 46.73 -31.37
N TYR A 693 -16.19 45.59 -30.79
CA TYR A 693 -15.78 45.48 -29.38
C TYR A 693 -14.26 45.32 -29.28
N PRO A 694 -13.52 46.31 -28.76
CA PRO A 694 -12.08 46.16 -28.57
C PRO A 694 -11.79 45.21 -27.39
N CYS A 695 -10.84 44.29 -27.57
CA CYS A 695 -10.31 43.51 -26.45
C CYS A 695 -9.63 44.43 -25.41
N PRO A 696 -9.67 44.07 -24.11
CA PRO A 696 -8.90 44.76 -23.08
C PRO A 696 -7.41 44.84 -23.41
N SER A 697 -6.74 45.88 -22.92
CA SER A 697 -5.30 46.11 -23.15
C SER A 697 -4.47 44.88 -22.75
N GLY A 698 -3.67 44.35 -23.68
CA GLY A 698 -2.80 43.19 -23.47
C GLY A 698 -3.30 41.87 -24.08
N LEU A 699 -4.51 41.84 -24.64
CA LEU A 699 -5.09 40.64 -25.26
C LEU A 699 -5.24 40.79 -26.78
N GLN A 700 -4.97 39.72 -27.52
CA GLN A 700 -5.15 39.65 -28.97
C GLN A 700 -6.39 38.85 -29.34
N CYS A 701 -7.10 39.24 -30.40
CA CYS A 701 -8.25 38.48 -30.88
C CYS A 701 -7.79 37.37 -31.83
N VAL A 702 -7.90 36.10 -31.41
CA VAL A 702 -7.55 34.93 -32.23
C VAL A 702 -8.74 33.96 -32.22
N ASN A 703 -9.22 33.55 -33.40
CA ASN A 703 -10.39 32.66 -33.56
C ASN A 703 -11.60 33.10 -32.74
N CYS A 704 -11.92 34.40 -32.80
CA CYS A 704 -13.08 35.01 -32.13
C CYS A 704 -13.01 35.00 -30.60
N LYS A 705 -11.80 34.97 -30.00
CA LYS A 705 -11.56 35.11 -28.55
C LYS A 705 -10.42 36.06 -28.26
N CYS A 706 -10.54 36.86 -27.19
CA CYS A 706 -9.43 37.65 -26.66
C CYS A 706 -8.51 36.72 -25.86
N VAL A 707 -7.29 36.47 -26.33
CA VAL A 707 -6.29 35.57 -25.74
C VAL A 707 -5.01 36.32 -25.37
N GLY A 708 -4.30 35.83 -24.35
CA GLY A 708 -3.01 36.30 -23.84
C GLY A 708 -2.36 35.22 -22.97
N CYS A 709 -1.12 35.44 -22.52
CA CYS A 709 -0.35 34.48 -21.72
C CYS A 709 -1.16 33.94 -20.52
N GLY A 710 -1.21 32.61 -20.36
CA GLY A 710 -1.95 31.96 -19.25
C GLY A 710 -3.36 31.46 -19.60
N ASP A 711 -3.66 31.16 -20.87
CA ASP A 711 -4.99 30.73 -21.32
C ASP A 711 -5.23 29.21 -21.28
N GLY A 712 -4.23 28.46 -20.85
CA GLY A 712 -4.25 27.02 -20.67
C GLY A 712 -3.96 26.21 -21.94
N ARG A 713 -3.37 26.81 -22.99
CA ARG A 713 -3.01 26.13 -24.23
C ARG A 713 -1.74 26.70 -24.90
N LEU A 714 -0.72 25.87 -25.07
CA LEU A 714 0.41 26.12 -25.99
C LEU A 714 -0.06 26.08 -27.44
N GLN A 715 -0.30 27.24 -28.08
CA GLN A 715 -0.97 27.23 -29.39
C GLN A 715 -0.08 27.63 -30.56
N GLN A 716 0.98 28.45 -30.42
CA GLN A 716 1.96 28.75 -31.50
C GLN A 716 3.33 29.27 -31.00
N PRO A 717 4.41 29.15 -31.79
CA PRO A 717 5.68 29.85 -31.51
C PRO A 717 5.43 31.36 -31.40
N PRO A 718 5.98 32.06 -30.39
CA PRO A 718 7.13 31.67 -29.54
C PRO A 718 6.78 31.19 -28.11
N GLU A 719 5.57 30.69 -27.86
CA GLU A 719 5.12 30.29 -26.52
C GLU A 719 5.75 28.95 -26.07
N GLU A 720 6.37 28.93 -24.89
CA GLU A 720 7.08 27.77 -24.32
C GLU A 720 6.47 27.22 -23.01
N CYS A 721 5.56 27.95 -22.37
CA CYS A 721 4.97 27.60 -21.07
C CYS A 721 3.58 28.26 -20.82
N ASP A 722 2.73 27.64 -19.99
CA ASP A 722 1.37 28.11 -19.63
C ASP A 722 0.92 27.58 -18.25
N SER A 723 0.41 28.43 -17.35
CA SER A 723 0.47 28.18 -15.89
C SER A 723 -0.80 28.20 -15.06
N TRP A 724 -2.01 28.16 -15.64
CA TRP A 724 -3.21 28.20 -14.79
C TRP A 724 -4.16 27.02 -14.96
N ARG A 725 -4.22 26.16 -13.92
CA ARG A 725 -5.41 25.33 -13.61
C ARG A 725 -6.52 26.21 -13.04
N TYR A 726 -7.16 27.07 -13.84
CA TYR A 726 -8.44 27.64 -13.43
C TYR A 726 -9.61 26.91 -14.05
N LYS A 727 -10.49 26.42 -13.18
CA LYS A 727 -11.84 26.03 -13.54
C LYS A 727 -12.62 27.30 -13.86
N VAL A 728 -12.91 27.53 -15.15
CA VAL A 728 -13.73 28.67 -15.55
C VAL A 728 -15.20 28.38 -15.23
N LYS A 729 -15.83 29.25 -14.45
CA LYS A 729 -17.30 29.28 -14.28
C LYS A 729 -17.90 30.28 -15.23
N VAL A 730 -18.89 29.84 -15.99
CA VAL A 730 -19.86 30.74 -16.61
C VAL A 730 -21.22 30.38 -16.03
N ASN A 731 -21.90 31.37 -15.43
CA ASN A 731 -23.22 31.19 -14.81
C ASN A 731 -23.29 30.08 -13.74
N ASN A 732 -22.25 29.96 -12.90
CA ASN A 732 -22.11 28.93 -11.85
C ASN A 732 -21.94 27.48 -12.33
N VAL A 733 -21.71 27.24 -13.62
CA VAL A 733 -21.39 25.91 -14.18
C VAL A 733 -19.92 25.89 -14.61
N TRP A 734 -19.20 24.84 -14.23
CA TRP A 734 -17.79 24.63 -14.59
C TRP A 734 -17.68 24.17 -16.06
N LEU A 735 -16.81 24.81 -16.84
CA LEU A 735 -16.68 24.52 -18.29
C LEU A 735 -15.41 23.75 -18.69
N TRP A 736 -14.33 23.78 -17.90
CA TRP A 736 -13.06 23.14 -18.28
C TRP A 736 -12.08 22.91 -17.10
N GLU A 737 -11.14 21.97 -17.27
CA GLU A 737 -9.99 21.66 -16.41
C GLU A 737 -8.79 21.42 -17.34
N GLY A 738 -7.68 22.15 -17.15
CA GLY A 738 -6.52 22.15 -18.06
C GLY A 738 -5.33 21.34 -17.60
N ASP A 739 -4.52 20.89 -18.56
CA ASP A 739 -3.24 20.22 -18.35
C ASP A 739 -2.13 21.25 -18.06
N LEU A 740 -1.25 20.92 -17.11
CA LEU A 740 -0.09 21.74 -16.76
C LEU A 740 1.10 21.31 -17.62
N ILE A 741 1.76 22.24 -18.30
CA ILE A 741 3.06 22.00 -18.93
C ILE A 741 4.05 22.97 -18.30
N ASP A 742 4.91 22.42 -17.45
CA ASP A 742 5.93 23.15 -16.70
C ASP A 742 7.22 23.30 -17.52
N CYS A 743 7.99 24.36 -17.26
CA CYS A 743 9.31 24.51 -17.85
C CYS A 743 10.24 23.36 -17.42
N ARG A 744 11.29 23.06 -18.20
CA ARG A 744 12.29 22.06 -17.80
C ARG A 744 12.94 22.48 -16.47
N GLU A 745 13.28 21.51 -15.62
CA GLU A 745 14.02 21.71 -14.37
C GLU A 745 15.19 22.70 -14.54
N GLY A 746 15.19 23.77 -13.74
CA GLY A 746 16.13 24.90 -13.83
C GLY A 746 15.65 26.12 -14.64
N TYR A 747 14.40 26.13 -15.12
CA TYR A 747 13.79 27.26 -15.84
C TYR A 747 12.44 27.65 -15.22
N GLU A 748 12.12 28.93 -15.21
CA GLU A 748 10.82 29.49 -14.81
C GLU A 748 10.20 30.25 -16.00
N CYS A 749 8.87 30.20 -16.13
CA CYS A 749 8.20 30.88 -17.22
C CYS A 749 8.11 32.39 -16.94
N ASP A 750 8.66 33.23 -17.82
CA ASP A 750 8.38 34.68 -17.78
C ASP A 750 6.96 34.94 -18.27
N TRP A 751 6.09 35.31 -17.35
CA TRP A 751 4.66 35.55 -17.61
C TRP A 751 4.36 36.72 -18.56
N ASN A 752 5.34 37.58 -18.85
CA ASN A 752 5.16 38.67 -19.80
C ASN A 752 5.49 38.25 -21.23
N THR A 753 6.37 37.27 -21.40
CA THR A 753 6.88 36.84 -22.71
C THR A 753 6.49 35.41 -23.08
N CYS A 754 5.99 34.64 -22.12
CA CYS A 754 5.63 33.22 -22.23
C CYS A 754 6.81 32.34 -22.66
N GLN A 755 8.02 32.70 -22.23
CA GLN A 755 9.26 31.97 -22.51
C GLN A 755 9.82 31.37 -21.22
N CYS A 756 10.40 30.18 -21.30
CA CYS A 756 11.10 29.59 -20.16
C CYS A 756 12.47 30.28 -20.01
N GLU A 757 12.63 31.08 -18.97
CA GLU A 757 13.90 31.73 -18.62
C GLU A 757 14.66 30.87 -17.60
N LYS A 758 15.99 30.76 -17.76
CA LYS A 758 16.84 29.98 -16.82
C LYS A 758 16.75 30.64 -15.44
N LEU A 759 16.40 29.88 -14.42
CA LEU A 759 16.50 30.34 -13.03
C LEU A 759 17.99 30.54 -12.69
N PRO A 760 18.38 31.63 -12.02
CA PRO A 760 19.72 31.74 -11.45
C PRO A 760 19.89 30.63 -10.41
N VAL A 761 20.90 29.77 -10.59
CA VAL A 761 21.17 28.66 -9.69
C VAL A 761 22.54 28.83 -9.05
N CYS A 762 22.53 29.31 -7.81
CA CYS A 762 23.71 29.29 -6.97
C CYS A 762 24.36 27.91 -6.89
N GLY A 763 25.66 27.88 -7.07
CA GLY A 763 26.45 26.66 -6.93
C GLY A 763 26.67 25.90 -8.23
N ASP A 764 26.24 26.43 -9.38
CA ASP A 764 26.40 25.77 -10.68
C ASP A 764 27.72 26.11 -11.40
N GLY A 765 28.53 27.01 -10.84
CA GLY A 765 29.83 27.44 -11.37
C GLY A 765 29.78 28.60 -12.38
N GLU A 766 28.61 29.13 -12.73
CA GLU A 766 28.44 30.31 -13.60
C GLU A 766 27.74 31.45 -12.84
N LEU A 767 28.19 32.70 -13.01
CA LEU A 767 27.54 33.85 -12.38
C LEU A 767 26.33 34.29 -13.22
N ASP A 768 25.12 33.88 -12.83
CA ASP A 768 23.88 34.17 -13.54
C ASP A 768 23.38 35.63 -13.29
N PRO A 769 22.54 36.19 -14.19
CA PRO A 769 21.99 37.54 -14.00
C PRO A 769 21.15 37.65 -12.71
N GLY A 770 21.66 38.40 -11.73
CA GLY A 770 21.02 38.60 -10.42
C GLY A 770 21.83 38.04 -9.25
N GLU A 771 22.87 37.25 -9.52
CA GLU A 771 23.78 36.72 -8.52
C GLU A 771 24.96 37.68 -8.26
N GLU A 772 25.45 37.70 -7.02
CA GLU A 772 26.64 38.48 -6.63
C GLU A 772 27.90 37.60 -6.49
N CYS A 773 27.75 36.28 -6.39
CA CYS A 773 28.84 35.34 -6.12
C CYS A 773 28.48 33.88 -6.48
N GLU A 774 29.50 33.03 -6.63
CA GLU A 774 29.37 31.62 -7.05
C GLU A 774 30.46 30.72 -6.40
N VAL A 775 30.27 29.38 -6.33
CA VAL A 775 31.11 28.43 -5.57
C VAL A 775 32.58 28.42 -6.01
N GLU A 776 32.84 28.58 -7.30
CA GLU A 776 34.22 28.63 -7.84
C GLU A 776 34.75 30.07 -7.99
N MET A 777 33.94 31.08 -7.66
CA MET A 777 34.27 32.52 -7.78
C MET A 777 34.12 33.27 -6.45
N VAL A 778 34.40 32.61 -5.32
CA VAL A 778 34.29 33.19 -3.96
C VAL A 778 35.15 34.45 -3.76
N GLU A 779 36.20 34.63 -4.57
CA GLU A 779 37.04 35.84 -4.58
C GLU A 779 36.32 37.12 -5.06
N MET A 780 35.08 37.02 -5.57
CA MET A 780 34.29 38.19 -5.99
C MET A 780 33.59 38.89 -4.81
N CYS A 781 33.45 38.23 -3.65
CA CYS A 781 33.01 38.89 -2.44
C CYS A 781 34.15 39.73 -1.82
N LEU A 782 33.83 40.92 -1.30
CA LEU A 782 34.79 41.75 -0.58
C LEU A 782 35.35 41.01 0.64
N THR A 783 36.61 41.27 1.01
CA THR A 783 37.25 40.67 2.19
C THR A 783 36.37 40.85 3.45
N GLY A 784 35.97 39.75 4.08
CA GLY A 784 35.04 39.72 5.22
C GLY A 784 33.60 39.35 4.88
N PHE A 785 33.31 39.04 3.61
CA PHE A 785 32.02 38.52 3.15
C PHE A 785 32.19 37.11 2.58
N GLU A 786 31.21 36.25 2.81
CA GLU A 786 31.13 34.91 2.21
C GLU A 786 29.92 34.83 1.30
N CYS A 787 30.06 34.05 0.23
CA CYS A 787 28.96 33.82 -0.68
C CYS A 787 27.92 32.91 -0.01
N ASN A 788 26.72 33.44 0.22
CA ASN A 788 25.61 32.64 0.70
C ASN A 788 25.01 31.86 -0.47
N LEU A 789 25.37 30.59 -0.60
CA LEU A 789 24.93 29.71 -1.69
C LEU A 789 23.41 29.45 -1.73
N GLN A 790 22.67 29.97 -0.75
CA GLN A 790 21.22 29.86 -0.72
C GLN A 790 20.52 31.12 -1.25
N THR A 791 21.22 32.26 -1.27
CA THR A 791 20.68 33.55 -1.71
C THR A 791 21.48 34.19 -2.85
N CYS A 792 22.66 33.66 -3.17
CA CYS A 792 23.62 34.21 -4.13
C CYS A 792 24.05 35.64 -3.84
N HIS A 793 24.02 36.03 -2.57
CA HIS A 793 24.48 37.32 -2.09
C HIS A 793 25.76 37.16 -1.27
N CYS A 794 26.63 38.17 -1.34
CA CYS A 794 27.78 38.25 -0.45
C CYS A 794 27.31 38.76 0.92
N ASP A 795 27.22 37.86 1.90
CA ASP A 795 26.82 38.20 3.27
C ASP A 795 28.06 38.44 4.15
N LYS A 796 27.99 39.44 5.04
CA LYS A 796 29.09 39.72 5.98
C LYS A 796 29.22 38.52 6.93
N VAL A 797 30.41 37.94 7.03
CA VAL A 797 30.68 36.86 7.99
C VAL A 797 30.75 37.48 9.39
N PRO A 798 29.89 37.07 10.34
CA PRO A 798 30.03 37.47 11.74
C PRO A 798 31.39 36.99 12.25
N TYR A 799 32.21 37.89 12.80
CA TYR A 799 33.55 37.56 13.26
C TYR A 799 33.75 37.99 14.71
N CYS A 800 33.94 37.00 15.59
CA CYS A 800 34.30 37.24 16.97
C CYS A 800 35.62 37.99 17.12
N GLY A 801 35.59 39.04 17.91
CA GLY A 801 36.75 39.80 18.34
C GLY A 801 36.96 41.08 17.55
N ASP A 802 35.97 41.53 16.78
CA ASP A 802 35.99 42.86 16.14
C ASP A 802 35.48 43.97 17.08
N GLY A 803 34.93 43.61 18.24
CA GLY A 803 34.43 44.50 19.27
C GLY A 803 32.96 44.88 19.09
N ILE A 804 32.24 44.24 18.17
CA ILE A 804 30.83 44.48 17.85
C ILE A 804 30.10 43.14 17.97
N LEU A 805 29.05 43.09 18.80
CA LEU A 805 28.22 41.90 18.91
C LEU A 805 27.34 41.76 17.66
N ASP A 806 27.78 40.95 16.69
CA ASP A 806 27.06 40.71 15.44
C ASP A 806 25.85 39.76 15.64
N GLN A 807 24.89 39.80 14.71
CA GLN A 807 23.68 38.95 14.78
C GLN A 807 24.06 37.48 14.60
N GLY A 808 24.03 36.71 15.69
CA GLY A 808 24.45 35.31 15.74
C GLY A 808 25.50 35.04 16.81
N GLU A 809 26.18 36.09 17.29
CA GLU A 809 27.14 36.00 18.38
C GLU A 809 26.44 36.15 19.74
N GLN A 810 26.87 35.38 20.74
CA GLN A 810 26.35 35.51 22.10
C GLN A 810 27.22 36.43 22.97
N CYS A 811 28.46 36.68 22.57
CA CYS A 811 29.44 37.42 23.35
C CYS A 811 30.56 37.97 22.48
N GLU A 812 31.28 38.97 23.01
CA GLU A 812 32.46 39.53 22.35
C GLU A 812 33.74 39.54 23.19
N THR A 813 34.88 39.49 22.50
CA THR A 813 36.22 39.41 23.10
C THR A 813 36.59 40.75 23.75
N GLY A 814 36.61 40.79 25.08
CA GLY A 814 37.02 41.98 25.85
C GLY A 814 35.89 42.78 26.52
N SER A 815 34.65 42.30 26.47
CA SER A 815 33.56 42.87 27.29
C SER A 815 33.77 42.58 28.79
N PRO A 816 33.61 43.55 29.71
CA PRO A 816 34.03 43.39 31.12
C PRO A 816 33.19 42.33 31.88
N PRO A 817 33.82 41.51 32.74
CA PRO A 817 33.18 40.36 33.36
C PRO A 817 32.43 40.80 34.63
N TRP A 818 31.10 40.90 34.54
CA TRP A 818 30.24 40.91 35.73
C TRP A 818 29.64 39.54 36.05
N ASP A 819 29.96 38.53 35.26
CA ASP A 819 29.57 37.14 35.48
C ASP A 819 30.71 36.21 35.03
N TYR A 820 30.89 35.08 35.72
CA TYR A 820 32.06 34.17 35.62
C TYR A 820 32.13 33.36 34.29
N ARG A 821 31.88 34.00 33.14
CA ARG A 821 31.78 33.36 31.83
C ARG A 821 32.89 33.84 30.91
N SER A 822 33.54 32.92 30.19
CA SER A 822 34.49 33.25 29.13
C SER A 822 33.82 33.12 27.77
N CYS A 823 34.02 34.12 26.91
CA CYS A 823 33.58 34.08 25.53
C CYS A 823 34.60 33.31 24.69
N ILE A 824 34.21 32.16 24.12
CA ILE A 824 35.04 31.34 23.24
C ILE A 824 34.17 30.98 22.04
N ASP A 825 34.67 31.21 20.82
CA ASP A 825 33.97 30.96 19.56
C ASP A 825 32.54 31.57 19.54
N CYS A 826 32.41 32.81 20.01
CA CYS A 826 31.15 33.58 20.08
C CYS A 826 30.04 32.97 20.93
N MET A 827 30.39 32.04 21.82
CA MET A 827 29.47 31.45 22.79
C MET A 827 29.96 31.62 24.22
N TRP A 828 29.01 31.80 25.15
CA TRP A 828 29.32 31.78 26.57
C TRP A 828 29.60 30.35 27.02
N VAL A 829 30.84 30.02 27.35
CA VAL A 829 31.19 28.72 27.94
C VAL A 829 31.01 28.82 29.46
N THR A 830 30.09 28.01 30.00
CA THR A 830 29.76 27.98 31.44
C THR A 830 30.18 26.68 32.14
N ASP A 831 30.58 25.64 31.39
CA ASP A 831 31.11 24.41 31.96
C ASP A 831 32.17 23.76 31.04
N CYS A 832 33.21 23.16 31.63
CA CYS A 832 34.30 22.51 30.89
C CYS A 832 33.96 21.10 30.36
N ASN A 833 32.99 20.39 30.95
CA ASN A 833 32.68 19.00 30.59
C ASN A 833 31.93 18.91 29.25
N SER A 834 31.09 19.89 28.96
CA SER A 834 30.32 20.00 27.72
C SER A 834 31.22 20.37 26.54
N PHE A 835 32.23 21.22 26.77
CA PHE A 835 33.18 21.65 25.72
C PHE A 835 34.12 20.52 25.27
N CYS A 836 34.57 19.67 26.20
CA CYS A 836 35.41 18.52 25.85
C CYS A 836 34.66 17.40 25.13
N SER A 837 33.33 17.37 25.20
CA SER A 837 32.51 16.30 24.62
C SER A 837 31.97 16.62 23.23
N SER A 838 32.10 17.86 22.75
CA SER A 838 31.39 18.33 21.55
C SER A 838 32.26 18.54 20.30
N ARG A 839 33.56 18.20 20.31
CA ARG A 839 34.37 18.26 19.08
C ARG A 839 34.38 16.92 18.31
N PRO A 840 34.14 16.94 16.98
CA PRO A 840 34.32 15.76 16.14
C PRO A 840 35.81 15.39 16.02
N ASP A 841 36.07 14.09 15.98
CA ASP A 841 37.39 13.46 15.82
C ASP A 841 38.28 14.17 14.78
N THR A 842 39.49 14.57 15.20
CA THR A 842 40.59 14.84 14.28
C THR A 842 41.19 13.52 13.81
N GLY A 843 40.45 12.77 12.99
CA GLY A 843 40.97 11.81 12.00
C GLY A 843 41.91 10.66 12.43
N ASP A 844 42.17 10.39 13.71
CA ASP A 844 43.11 9.33 14.14
C ASP A 844 42.48 8.09 14.78
N GLY A 845 41.15 8.09 14.99
CA GLY A 845 40.40 6.90 15.35
C GLY A 845 40.71 6.29 16.72
N THR A 846 41.22 7.07 17.68
CA THR A 846 41.26 6.62 19.09
C THR A 846 40.27 7.41 19.96
N PRO A 847 39.20 6.78 20.48
CA PRO A 847 38.30 7.46 21.40
C PRO A 847 39.03 7.75 22.72
N PHE A 848 38.82 8.95 23.28
CA PHE A 848 39.21 9.27 24.65
C PHE A 848 38.46 8.34 25.61
N THR A 849 39.08 7.23 25.96
CA THR A 849 38.56 6.30 26.96
C THR A 849 38.86 6.89 28.33
N ASN A 850 37.80 7.28 29.03
CA ASN A 850 37.87 7.58 30.45
C ASN A 850 38.07 6.24 31.19
N VAL A 851 39.33 5.85 31.39
CA VAL A 851 39.70 4.67 32.18
C VAL A 851 39.51 5.04 33.65
N GLY A 852 38.48 4.48 34.27
CA GLY A 852 38.19 4.69 35.68
C GLY A 852 39.36 4.30 36.58
N GLY A 853 39.84 5.26 37.36
CA GLY A 853 40.77 4.99 38.47
C GLY A 853 41.71 6.14 38.81
N VAL A 854 41.23 7.08 39.63
CA VAL A 854 41.99 7.97 40.52
C VAL A 854 43.13 8.81 39.88
N GLY A 855 42.83 10.07 39.55
CA GLY A 855 43.83 11.09 39.23
C GLY A 855 43.20 12.47 39.02
N SER A 856 43.82 13.51 39.54
CA SER A 856 43.37 14.91 39.54
C SER A 856 43.15 15.50 38.15
N SER A 857 42.34 16.57 38.06
CA SER A 857 42.04 17.39 36.86
C SER A 857 43.24 18.17 36.29
N THR A 858 44.45 17.61 36.36
CA THR A 858 45.71 18.24 35.93
C THR A 858 46.18 17.79 34.55
N ASP A 859 45.52 16.79 33.93
CA ASP A 859 46.01 16.19 32.68
C ASP A 859 45.61 16.98 31.40
N CYS A 860 44.98 18.16 31.54
CA CYS A 860 44.81 19.11 30.43
C CYS A 860 45.94 20.16 30.34
N ALA A 861 46.94 20.12 31.22
CA ALA A 861 47.99 21.13 31.30
C ALA A 861 49.29 20.69 30.60
N ASP A 862 49.27 20.66 29.27
CA ASP A 862 50.53 20.57 28.51
C ASP A 862 51.18 21.95 28.38
N LYS A 863 52.51 22.03 28.56
CA LYS A 863 53.26 23.28 28.80
C LYS A 863 53.27 24.29 27.64
N ASN A 864 52.72 23.93 26.49
CA ASN A 864 52.64 24.80 25.32
C ASN A 864 51.21 25.28 25.01
N ASN A 865 50.26 25.03 25.91
CA ASN A 865 48.87 25.49 25.75
C ASN A 865 48.66 26.88 26.39
N PRO A 866 48.27 27.92 25.63
CA PRO A 866 47.97 29.24 26.17
C PRO A 866 46.81 29.27 27.18
N ASN A 867 46.01 28.20 27.28
CA ASN A 867 44.91 28.07 28.26
C ASN A 867 45.35 27.58 29.66
N SER A 868 46.64 27.38 29.90
CA SER A 868 47.17 26.97 31.21
C SER A 868 46.99 28.01 32.33
N GLN A 869 46.83 29.30 32.00
CA GLN A 869 46.54 30.34 32.99
C GLN A 869 45.10 30.27 33.54
N LEU A 870 44.13 29.83 32.73
CA LEU A 870 42.74 29.67 33.15
C LEU A 870 42.58 28.46 34.09
N ALA A 871 43.25 27.35 33.79
CA ALA A 871 43.26 26.17 34.64
C ALA A 871 43.91 26.44 36.01
N GLN A 872 44.98 27.27 36.06
CA GLN A 872 45.61 27.68 37.32
C GLN A 872 44.74 28.67 38.12
N ALA A 873 44.02 29.57 37.45
CA ALA A 873 43.10 30.51 38.11
C ALA A 873 41.87 29.81 38.71
N ILE A 874 41.33 28.79 38.03
CA ILE A 874 40.20 27.99 38.53
C ILE A 874 40.62 27.08 39.68
N ALA A 875 41.83 26.50 39.63
CA ALA A 875 42.38 25.71 40.74
C ALA A 875 42.52 26.52 42.03
N ALA A 876 42.95 27.78 41.93
CA ALA A 876 43.09 28.68 43.08
C ALA A 876 41.73 29.05 43.72
N LEU A 877 40.65 29.15 42.94
CA LEU A 877 39.30 29.42 43.44
C LEU A 877 38.63 28.19 44.08
N SER A 878 39.10 26.99 43.76
CA SER A 878 38.57 25.74 44.33
C SER A 878 39.00 25.49 45.78
N GLU A 879 40.16 26.01 46.22
CA GLU A 879 40.60 25.89 47.62
C GLU A 879 39.75 26.71 48.60
N ASP A 880 39.21 27.87 48.19
CA ASP A 880 38.33 28.69 49.02
C ASP A 880 36.93 28.07 49.19
N CYS A 881 36.47 27.28 48.23
CA CYS A 881 35.19 26.58 48.31
C CYS A 881 35.27 25.36 49.25
N TYR A 882 36.42 24.68 49.31
CA TYR A 882 36.67 23.53 50.19
C TYR A 882 36.78 23.92 51.68
N ALA A 883 37.01 25.19 52.01
CA ALA A 883 37.09 25.67 53.39
C ALA A 883 35.69 25.92 54.03
N THR A 884 34.63 26.05 53.24
CA THR A 884 33.29 26.46 53.73
C THR A 884 32.32 25.30 53.95
N CYS A 885 32.52 24.16 53.27
CA CYS A 885 31.69 22.96 53.41
C CYS A 885 32.52 21.79 53.94
N GLY A 886 32.41 21.52 55.24
CA GLY A 886 33.17 20.47 55.92
C GLY A 886 33.09 19.10 55.25
N LYS A 887 34.22 18.39 55.22
CA LYS A 887 34.42 17.09 54.58
C LYS A 887 33.47 16.01 55.14
N GLY A 888 32.46 15.66 54.36
CA GLY A 888 31.68 14.44 54.56
C GLY A 888 30.45 14.44 53.67
N TYR A 889 30.34 13.41 52.82
CA TYR A 889 29.20 13.05 51.98
C TYR A 889 29.07 13.77 50.63
N PHE A 890 29.67 13.17 49.60
CA PHE A 890 29.14 13.21 48.24
C PHE A 890 28.96 11.77 47.73
N LEU A 891 27.73 11.41 47.39
CA LEU A 891 27.42 10.27 46.51
C LEU A 891 27.47 10.78 45.06
N PRO A 892 28.09 10.06 44.12
CA PRO A 892 28.22 10.52 42.74
C PRO A 892 26.89 10.35 42.00
N GLY A 893 26.46 11.39 41.27
CA GLY A 893 25.46 11.24 40.21
C GLY A 893 24.24 12.16 40.21
N ILE A 894 24.30 13.40 40.73
CA ILE A 894 23.24 14.38 40.47
C ILE A 894 23.87 15.77 40.23
N SER A 895 23.78 16.25 38.99
CA SER A 895 24.12 17.62 38.60
C SER A 895 22.93 18.55 38.89
N GLY A 896 23.21 19.65 39.60
CA GLY A 896 22.52 20.93 39.56
C GLY A 896 20.99 20.98 39.66
N ASN A 897 20.46 21.10 40.87
CA ASN A 897 19.77 22.33 41.31
C ASN A 897 19.22 22.17 42.73
N CYS A 898 19.61 23.08 43.61
CA CYS A 898 19.00 23.29 44.90
C CYS A 898 17.51 23.65 44.73
N CYS A 899 16.63 22.67 44.90
CA CYS A 899 15.22 22.88 45.22
C CYS A 899 14.72 21.70 46.06
N CYS A 900 14.29 22.00 47.28
CA CYS A 900 13.69 21.04 48.20
C CYS A 900 12.41 20.43 47.59
N LEU A 901 12.46 19.18 47.16
CA LEU A 901 11.27 18.40 46.84
C LEU A 901 10.90 17.47 47.99
N LYS A 902 9.69 17.70 48.49
CA LYS A 902 9.00 17.01 49.57
C LYS A 902 8.47 15.67 49.04
N THR A 903 9.15 14.55 49.30
CA THR A 903 8.57 13.22 49.05
C THR A 903 8.23 12.56 50.38
N ASN A 904 6.92 12.49 50.65
CA ASN A 904 6.36 11.65 51.70
C ASN A 904 6.59 10.18 51.33
N LYS A 905 7.03 9.39 52.32
CA LYS A 905 7.17 7.92 52.38
C LYS A 905 8.60 7.39 52.35
N VAL A 906 9.33 7.60 53.45
CA VAL A 906 10.17 6.54 54.04
C VAL A 906 10.06 6.66 55.55
N ALA A 907 9.84 5.53 56.24
CA ALA A 907 9.73 5.46 57.69
C ALA A 907 11.10 5.70 58.35
N CYS A 908 11.16 6.60 59.33
CA CYS A 908 12.33 6.74 60.20
C CYS A 908 12.42 5.51 61.11
N ILE A 909 13.49 4.73 60.97
CA ILE A 909 13.99 3.84 62.03
C ILE A 909 15.17 4.55 62.71
N ASP A 910 15.17 4.48 64.03
CA ASP A 910 15.95 5.25 65.00
C ASP A 910 17.44 5.47 64.69
N CYS A 911 17.84 6.76 64.70
CA CYS A 911 19.19 7.19 65.05
C CYS A 911 19.12 7.93 66.41
N PRO A 912 19.77 7.42 67.47
CA PRO A 912 19.86 8.15 68.74
C PRO A 912 21.02 9.16 68.77
N GLY A 913 20.68 10.44 69.00
CA GLY A 913 21.59 11.55 69.38
C GLY A 913 22.31 12.20 68.19
N LEU A 914 22.45 13.52 68.04
CA LEU A 914 22.42 14.68 68.93
C LEU A 914 22.13 15.93 68.08
N ASN A 915 21.02 16.65 68.28
CA ASN A 915 20.96 18.11 68.03
C ASN A 915 19.76 18.75 68.79
N PRO A 916 19.97 19.68 69.73
CA PRO A 916 18.93 20.16 70.65
C PRO A 916 18.15 21.43 70.21
N ASN A 917 17.90 21.69 68.93
CA ASN A 917 17.15 22.90 68.51
C ASN A 917 16.09 22.62 67.42
N CYS A 918 15.08 21.80 67.72
CA CYS A 918 13.83 21.77 66.96
C CYS A 918 12.71 22.38 67.81
N ASP A 919 12.41 23.65 67.57
CA ASP A 919 11.23 24.34 68.08
C ASP A 919 10.09 24.23 67.06
N ILE A 920 8.89 24.01 67.59
CA ILE A 920 7.67 23.53 66.95
C ILE A 920 6.64 24.66 66.94
N SER A 921 6.46 25.36 65.82
CA SER A 921 5.16 25.93 65.45
C SER A 921 5.17 26.55 64.06
N MET A 922 4.42 25.98 63.11
CA MET A 922 3.90 26.73 61.97
C MET A 922 2.45 26.34 61.69
N THR A 923 1.59 27.30 62.00
CA THR A 923 0.18 27.38 61.63
C THR A 923 0.08 28.00 60.23
N GLN A 924 -0.69 27.35 59.35
CA GLN A 924 -1.34 27.82 58.12
C GLN A 924 -0.91 29.16 57.46
N CYS A 925 -0.62 29.10 56.14
CA CYS A 925 -0.89 30.21 55.22
C CYS A 925 -1.41 29.69 53.87
N ARG A 926 -2.57 30.24 53.46
CA ARG A 926 -3.28 30.03 52.19
C ARG A 926 -2.64 30.85 51.07
N ALA A 927 -2.75 30.32 49.84
CA ALA A 927 -2.40 30.98 48.60
C ALA A 927 -3.32 32.17 48.28
N SER A 928 -2.73 33.27 47.80
CA SER A 928 -3.37 34.30 46.98
C SER A 928 -2.28 35.03 46.21
N ILE A 929 -2.33 34.97 44.89
CA ILE A 929 -1.59 35.83 43.96
C ILE A 929 -2.59 36.85 43.40
N PRO A 930 -2.20 38.11 43.20
CA PRO A 930 -2.80 38.90 42.13
C PRO A 930 -1.77 39.44 41.13
N MET A 931 -2.24 39.43 39.87
CA MET A 931 -1.69 39.93 38.59
C MET A 931 -0.58 39.11 37.93
#